data_AF-A0A1H2UKI7-F1
#
_entry.id   AF-A0A1H2UKI7-F1
#
_cell.length_a   1.000
_cell.length_b   1.000
_cell.length_c   1.000
_cell.angle_alpha   90.00
_cell.angle_beta   90.00
_cell.angle_gamma   90.00
#
_symmetry.space_group_name_H-M   'P 1'
#
loop_
_entity.id
_entity.type
_entity.pdbx_description
1 polymer ?
#
loop_
_entity_poly.entity_id
_entity_poly.type
_entity_poly.pdbx_seq_one_letter_code
_entity_poly.pdbx_strand_id
1 'polypeptide(L)'
;MIHSSSVAFPPQTRAQDAARLLALDGLRGVAAVIVVVFHYMAMLHPQMVPRYGAAPHWLADTPLAIFWNGEFAVLVFFVLSGFVMAAAAERRADHLLSNTVTRYFRLAIPVTASVLLALFWLTLIPTAARDLAAAMPAPSAWLSYSVQGDLPSVWAGLYDGVAGSFIAGASPINNVLWTMQVELVGSVALFVVYWIGRHHTALRFAALAGFAALGLFLIRDAYLCFVTGALLYEAQKRGLLQRLPGWVGLLALVAGIMLGAPAEGFIGRMELAGVPTRFHPGNTWGLTAVLAATFLMLAALRLAPFATLLSTRLPQWFGRLSFALYLVHVPLLYTFVASAQLNLEMPPGLLFAVYIAMTFAISQAFTLLVDEPSLRMVQRMRRYLAGRRLPGAEHANQVPVVTKPLWPWVLGGMAMIALPALMNGAPFIYFDSVYYVSSTDAIRTALEGLLSFGSDTAATGADLAASAPQLAGDVAMPAGPADGATEVVYRNRSLYFRIIASAMQAVGGGWPMIALYGALTTWMLALIWTRGLGRRLTGRWLAGVGAIGLLTPLGLFAGLAMPDLLAGLLILAVALLVACWHSLTRMQRAILCTTALFAMISHGSHLLLGAALGAGLLATTLRRPGATLGALAVLASVGGAALLDTASVRLLERSDDRTIIHRPHLTAHLIDSQVGTHYLRRHCPESGFAVCAYADQAPMHWIGFLFADHNLPTGPFPNDPVAMSIALSEEQTRFALAVFADAPLRTLGFAMAASAEQLVRFASNGVQMPPAIFEERAITFPGSVQAATRASVIHGNPGLLGALTLTTWIVVLAALIFGGRAARQLYLDAQRRRDALPVGRALSTAANTIAGLNQAAEGRIVRTHGTESRAAQARKVEMLRRAHLHQGLLIVAVLLAGIVLNAVICGVLASPYDRFQARVIWLLPVAMLALVALVHPPKMPNADPEDN
;
A
#
# COMPACT_ATOMS: atom_id res chain seq x y z
N MET A 1 -5.89 54.96 -33.17
CA MET A 1 -5.45 53.93 -34.14
C MET A 1 -4.73 52.87 -33.31
N ILE A 2 -5.17 51.64 -33.12
CA ILE A 2 -5.99 50.72 -33.92
C ILE A 2 -6.90 49.91 -32.98
N HIS A 3 -8.14 49.68 -33.43
CA HIS A 3 -9.29 48.95 -32.87
C HIS A 3 -8.98 47.73 -31.99
N SER A 4 -9.62 47.44 -30.84
CA SER A 4 -11.05 47.42 -30.47
C SER A 4 -11.97 46.66 -31.43
N SER A 5 -11.71 45.36 -31.60
CA SER A 5 -12.71 44.37 -32.01
C SER A 5 -13.05 43.48 -30.81
N SER A 6 -13.94 44.00 -29.96
CA SER A 6 -14.72 43.20 -29.04
C SER A 6 -15.59 42.24 -29.84
N VAL A 7 -15.09 41.04 -30.13
CA VAL A 7 -15.95 39.91 -30.46
C VAL A 7 -16.66 39.55 -29.15
N ALA A 8 -17.82 40.17 -28.95
CA ALA A 8 -18.78 39.75 -27.95
C ALA A 8 -19.23 38.33 -28.30
N PHE A 9 -18.54 37.33 -27.75
CA PHE A 9 -19.06 35.97 -27.73
C PHE A 9 -20.34 36.00 -26.89
N PRO A 10 -21.46 35.44 -27.38
CA PRO A 10 -22.68 35.38 -26.59
C PRO A 10 -22.35 34.65 -25.28
N PRO A 11 -22.77 35.17 -24.12
CA PRO A 11 -22.61 34.44 -22.86
C PRO A 11 -23.30 33.08 -23.06
N GLN A 12 -22.52 32.00 -23.02
CA GLN A 12 -23.08 30.65 -23.08
C GLN A 12 -24.12 30.56 -21.96
N THR A 13 -25.37 30.32 -22.34
CA THR A 13 -26.47 30.28 -21.38
C THR A 13 -26.24 29.08 -20.46
N ARG A 14 -26.50 29.24 -19.16
CA ARG A 14 -26.42 28.14 -18.16
C ARG A 14 -27.15 26.85 -18.62
N ALA A 15 -28.11 26.98 -19.54
CA ALA A 15 -28.82 25.89 -20.19
C ALA A 15 -27.93 25.00 -21.09
N GLN A 16 -26.97 25.57 -21.83
CA GLN A 16 -26.08 24.79 -22.69
C GLN A 16 -25.07 23.95 -21.88
N ASP A 17 -24.56 24.50 -20.77
CA ASP A 17 -23.68 23.75 -19.87
C ASP A 17 -24.46 22.68 -19.07
N ALA A 18 -25.72 22.96 -18.72
CA ALA A 18 -26.61 21.94 -18.14
C ALA A 18 -26.89 20.79 -19.12
N ALA A 19 -27.16 21.09 -20.41
CA ALA A 19 -27.37 20.07 -21.43
C ALA A 19 -26.12 19.20 -21.65
N ARG A 20 -24.92 19.79 -21.62
CA ARG A 20 -23.65 19.04 -21.73
C ARG A 20 -23.41 18.11 -20.53
N LEU A 21 -23.78 18.51 -19.32
CA LEU A 21 -23.69 17.66 -18.14
C LEU A 21 -24.70 16.52 -18.17
N LEU A 22 -25.93 16.79 -18.63
CA LEU A 22 -26.94 15.75 -18.85
C LEU A 22 -26.47 14.74 -19.90
N ALA A 23 -25.86 15.19 -20.99
CA ALA A 23 -25.33 14.31 -22.05
C ALA A 23 -24.35 13.24 -21.52
N LEU A 24 -23.61 13.52 -20.43
CA LEU A 24 -22.70 12.56 -19.81
C LEU A 24 -23.44 11.37 -19.17
N ASP A 25 -24.56 11.64 -18.49
CA ASP A 25 -25.40 10.57 -17.94
C ASP A 25 -26.11 9.79 -19.06
N GLY A 26 -26.48 10.46 -20.16
CA GLY A 26 -27.02 9.82 -21.35
C GLY A 26 -26.02 8.90 -22.05
N LEU A 27 -24.76 9.35 -22.19
CA LEU A 27 -23.66 8.55 -22.74
C LEU A 27 -23.38 7.31 -21.89
N ARG A 28 -23.40 7.47 -20.55
CA ARG A 28 -23.31 6.33 -19.61
C ARG A 28 -24.43 5.31 -19.85
N GLY A 29 -25.65 5.79 -20.05
CA GLY A 29 -26.82 4.96 -20.30
C GLY A 29 -26.69 4.13 -21.58
N VAL A 30 -26.30 4.78 -22.69
CA VAL A 30 -26.07 4.08 -23.97
C VAL A 30 -24.97 3.03 -23.85
N ALA A 31 -23.86 3.37 -23.18
CA ALA A 31 -22.78 2.42 -22.92
C ALA A 31 -23.25 1.20 -22.10
N ALA A 32 -24.13 1.40 -21.11
CA ALA A 32 -24.70 0.29 -20.32
C ALA A 32 -25.48 -0.69 -21.19
N VAL A 33 -26.30 -0.18 -22.12
CA VAL A 33 -27.09 -1.01 -23.04
C VAL A 33 -26.18 -1.80 -23.98
N ILE A 34 -25.12 -1.18 -24.51
CA ILE A 34 -24.12 -1.87 -25.35
C ILE A 34 -23.49 -3.05 -24.59
N VAL A 35 -23.15 -2.88 -23.31
CA VAL A 35 -22.61 -3.95 -22.46
C VAL A 35 -23.62 -5.09 -22.26
N VAL A 36 -24.89 -4.77 -22.02
CA VAL A 36 -25.97 -5.78 -21.85
C VAL A 36 -26.15 -6.61 -23.11
N VAL A 37 -26.14 -5.96 -24.28
CA VAL A 37 -26.23 -6.62 -25.59
C VAL A 37 -24.99 -7.48 -25.86
N PHE A 38 -23.80 -6.94 -25.57
CA PHE A 38 -22.54 -7.65 -25.74
C PHE A 38 -22.52 -8.97 -24.97
N HIS A 39 -22.91 -9.01 -23.70
CA HIS A 39 -22.88 -10.25 -22.92
C HIS A 39 -23.91 -11.29 -23.38
N TYR A 40 -25.07 -10.86 -23.90
CA TYR A 40 -26.00 -11.78 -24.56
C TYR A 40 -25.36 -12.42 -25.79
N MET A 41 -24.71 -11.61 -26.63
CA MET A 41 -24.01 -12.12 -27.82
C MET A 41 -22.81 -13.00 -27.44
N ALA A 42 -22.03 -12.61 -26.43
CA ALA A 42 -20.91 -13.40 -25.94
C ALA A 42 -21.34 -14.80 -25.47
N MET A 43 -22.54 -14.93 -24.90
CA MET A 43 -23.08 -16.21 -24.43
C MET A 43 -23.69 -17.06 -25.55
N LEU A 44 -24.61 -16.50 -26.34
CA LEU A 44 -25.47 -17.28 -27.26
C LEU A 44 -25.09 -17.13 -28.74
N HIS A 45 -24.34 -16.08 -29.09
CA HIS A 45 -23.89 -15.81 -30.46
C HIS A 45 -22.39 -15.49 -30.48
N PRO A 46 -21.51 -16.40 -30.00
CA PRO A 46 -20.07 -16.15 -29.92
C PRO A 46 -19.45 -15.79 -31.27
N GLN A 47 -20.02 -16.25 -32.39
CA GLN A 47 -19.67 -15.84 -33.74
C GLN A 47 -19.91 -14.36 -34.05
N MET A 48 -20.55 -13.58 -33.18
CA MET A 48 -20.69 -12.12 -33.37
C MET A 48 -19.64 -11.34 -32.58
N VAL A 49 -18.84 -12.04 -31.76
CA VAL A 49 -17.86 -11.46 -30.85
C VAL A 49 -16.49 -12.11 -31.12
N PRO A 50 -15.56 -11.42 -31.80
CA PRO A 50 -14.27 -11.98 -32.24
C PRO A 50 -13.45 -12.68 -31.15
N ARG A 51 -13.59 -12.27 -29.89
CA ARG A 51 -12.94 -12.88 -28.73
C ARG A 51 -13.41 -14.31 -28.43
N TYR A 52 -14.68 -14.59 -28.71
CA TYR A 52 -15.35 -15.85 -28.34
C TYR A 52 -15.69 -16.74 -29.53
N GLY A 53 -15.59 -16.23 -30.76
CA GLY A 53 -15.82 -16.98 -31.98
C GLY A 53 -15.35 -16.25 -33.24
N ALA A 54 -15.36 -16.96 -34.38
CA ALA A 54 -14.98 -16.40 -35.67
C ALA A 54 -16.06 -15.45 -36.19
N ALA A 55 -15.84 -14.14 -36.01
CA ALA A 55 -16.83 -13.15 -36.41
C ALA A 55 -16.78 -12.74 -37.88
N PRO A 56 -17.93 -12.50 -38.53
CA PRO A 56 -17.95 -12.00 -39.90
C PRO A 56 -17.24 -10.64 -40.01
N HIS A 57 -16.13 -10.60 -40.74
CA HIS A 57 -15.26 -9.41 -40.85
C HIS A 57 -16.00 -8.19 -41.42
N TRP A 58 -16.96 -8.41 -42.33
CA TRP A 58 -17.82 -7.36 -42.90
C TRP A 58 -18.73 -6.66 -41.87
N LEU A 59 -18.81 -7.19 -40.65
CA LEU A 59 -19.60 -6.63 -39.56
C LEU A 59 -18.71 -6.20 -38.38
N ALA A 60 -17.77 -7.06 -37.96
CA ALA A 60 -16.90 -6.86 -36.80
C ALA A 60 -15.82 -5.78 -36.99
N ASP A 61 -15.40 -5.52 -38.23
CA ASP A 61 -14.33 -4.54 -38.55
C ASP A 61 -14.91 -3.21 -39.06
N THR A 62 -16.23 -3.01 -38.95
CA THR A 62 -16.92 -1.78 -39.37
C THR A 62 -17.19 -0.84 -38.20
N PRO A 63 -17.43 0.46 -38.44
CA PRO A 63 -17.86 1.40 -37.41
C PRO A 63 -19.13 0.98 -36.65
N LEU A 64 -19.94 0.07 -37.23
CA LEU A 64 -21.15 -0.46 -36.60
C LEU A 64 -20.84 -1.36 -35.39
N ALA A 65 -19.64 -1.96 -35.33
CA ALA A 65 -19.24 -2.83 -34.23
C ALA A 65 -19.28 -2.16 -32.86
N ILE A 66 -19.21 -0.82 -32.81
CA ILE A 66 -19.34 -0.05 -31.57
C ILE A 66 -20.65 -0.33 -30.82
N PHE A 67 -21.73 -0.73 -31.50
CA PHE A 67 -23.05 -0.98 -30.88
C PHE A 67 -23.12 -2.29 -30.10
N TRP A 68 -22.16 -3.19 -30.27
CA TRP A 68 -22.04 -4.41 -29.48
C TRP A 68 -20.61 -4.65 -28.98
N ASN A 69 -19.74 -3.63 -28.98
CA ASN A 69 -18.41 -3.71 -28.36
C ASN A 69 -18.50 -3.32 -26.87
N GLY A 70 -18.88 -4.30 -26.04
CA GLY A 70 -19.04 -4.11 -24.60
C GLY A 70 -17.74 -3.79 -23.87
N GLU A 71 -16.62 -4.38 -24.29
CA GLU A 71 -15.30 -4.13 -23.70
C GLU A 71 -14.88 -2.66 -23.85
N PHE A 72 -15.07 -2.08 -25.06
CA PHE A 72 -14.88 -0.65 -25.29
C PHE A 72 -15.86 0.22 -24.49
N ALA A 73 -17.14 -0.16 -24.45
CA ALA A 73 -18.17 0.60 -23.74
C ALA A 73 -17.83 0.78 -22.25
N VAL A 74 -17.19 -0.21 -21.60
CA VAL A 74 -16.72 -0.11 -20.21
C VAL A 74 -15.66 0.98 -20.03
N LEU A 75 -14.76 1.20 -20.99
CA LEU A 75 -13.76 2.29 -20.90
C LEU A 75 -14.41 3.68 -20.93
N VAL A 76 -15.54 3.83 -21.63
CA VAL A 76 -16.34 5.06 -21.60
C VAL A 76 -16.83 5.35 -20.17
N PHE A 77 -17.24 4.32 -19.41
CA PHE A 77 -17.57 4.47 -17.98
C PHE A 77 -16.37 4.98 -17.19
N PHE A 78 -15.18 4.43 -17.40
CA PHE A 78 -13.99 4.85 -16.64
C PHE A 78 -13.57 6.29 -16.94
N VAL A 79 -13.67 6.75 -18.20
CA VAL A 79 -13.41 8.16 -18.56
C VAL A 79 -14.44 9.09 -17.91
N LEU A 80 -15.72 8.70 -17.94
CA LEU A 80 -16.80 9.43 -17.26
C LEU A 80 -16.57 9.49 -15.74
N SER A 81 -16.20 8.37 -15.13
CA SER A 81 -15.87 8.27 -13.71
C SER A 81 -14.69 9.16 -13.34
N GLY A 82 -13.63 9.20 -14.16
CA GLY A 82 -12.50 10.10 -14.00
C GLY A 82 -12.91 11.57 -13.96
N PHE A 83 -13.72 11.99 -14.94
CA PHE A 83 -14.24 13.36 -15.05
C PHE A 83 -15.09 13.75 -13.82
N VAL A 84 -16.07 12.92 -13.45
CA VAL A 84 -17.00 13.22 -12.35
C VAL A 84 -16.29 13.16 -11.00
N MET A 85 -15.33 12.24 -10.82
CA MET A 85 -14.57 12.14 -9.57
C MET A 85 -13.57 13.26 -9.39
N ALA A 86 -12.92 13.74 -10.45
CA ALA A 86 -12.11 14.95 -10.40
C ALA A 86 -12.93 16.16 -9.91
N ALA A 87 -14.13 16.35 -10.46
CA ALA A 87 -15.05 17.40 -10.02
C ALA A 87 -15.48 17.24 -8.55
N ALA A 88 -15.76 16.01 -8.11
CA ALA A 88 -16.14 15.72 -6.73
C ALA A 88 -14.97 15.92 -5.75
N ALA A 89 -13.75 15.53 -6.16
CA ALA A 89 -12.51 15.63 -5.38
C ALA A 89 -12.16 17.09 -5.11
N GLU A 90 -12.23 17.94 -6.14
CA GLU A 90 -11.90 19.35 -6.03
C GLU A 90 -12.83 20.09 -5.06
N ARG A 91 -14.15 19.87 -5.17
CA ARG A 91 -15.14 20.55 -4.31
C ARG A 91 -14.90 20.33 -2.82
N ARG A 92 -14.25 19.22 -2.43
CA ARG A 92 -14.00 18.84 -1.03
C ARG A 92 -12.62 18.20 -0.84
N ALA A 93 -11.59 18.85 -1.36
CA ALA A 93 -10.22 18.33 -1.34
C ALA A 93 -9.72 18.07 0.10
N ASP A 94 -10.16 18.84 1.09
CA ASP A 94 -9.76 18.68 2.50
C ASP A 94 -10.35 17.43 3.20
N HIS A 95 -11.30 16.74 2.57
CA HIS A 95 -12.06 15.66 3.17
C HIS A 95 -11.78 14.29 2.53
N LEU A 96 -10.50 13.98 2.27
CA LEU A 96 -10.04 12.74 1.63
C LEU A 96 -10.68 11.49 2.25
N LEU A 97 -10.57 11.31 3.58
CA LEU A 97 -11.12 10.13 4.27
C LEU A 97 -12.65 10.01 4.10
N SER A 98 -13.37 11.12 4.25
CA SER A 98 -14.83 11.13 4.08
C SER A 98 -15.22 10.80 2.64
N ASN A 99 -14.49 11.32 1.64
CA ASN A 99 -14.73 11.03 0.23
C ASN A 99 -14.44 9.56 -0.10
N THR A 100 -13.33 9.00 0.39
CA THR A 100 -12.98 7.59 0.19
C THR A 100 -13.98 6.64 0.84
N VAL A 101 -14.32 6.86 2.12
CA VAL A 101 -15.27 6.00 2.85
C VAL A 101 -16.65 6.05 2.20
N THR A 102 -17.14 7.25 1.87
CA THR A 102 -18.45 7.38 1.21
C THR A 102 -18.47 6.78 -0.20
N ARG A 103 -17.35 6.83 -0.93
CA ARG A 103 -17.22 6.19 -2.24
C ARG A 103 -17.23 4.67 -2.13
N TYR A 104 -16.52 4.10 -1.16
CA TYR A 104 -16.51 2.65 -0.91
C TYR A 104 -17.92 2.14 -0.61
N PHE A 105 -18.62 2.71 0.37
CA PHE A 105 -19.98 2.26 0.71
C PHE A 105 -21.00 2.47 -0.41
N ARG A 106 -20.84 3.52 -1.24
CA ARG A 106 -21.68 3.74 -2.42
C ARG A 106 -21.56 2.60 -3.44
N LEU A 107 -20.38 2.00 -3.59
CA LEU A 107 -20.16 0.89 -4.50
C LEU A 107 -20.48 -0.46 -3.82
N ALA A 108 -19.96 -0.68 -2.60
CA ALA A 108 -20.02 -1.97 -1.92
C ALA A 108 -21.46 -2.42 -1.60
N ILE A 109 -22.36 -1.51 -1.22
CA ILE A 109 -23.73 -1.88 -0.83
C ILE A 109 -24.51 -2.46 -2.03
N PRO A 110 -24.62 -1.76 -3.18
CA PRO A 110 -25.30 -2.33 -4.35
C PRO A 110 -24.59 -3.56 -4.92
N VAL A 111 -23.25 -3.59 -4.91
CA VAL A 111 -22.49 -4.76 -5.35
C VAL A 111 -22.81 -5.99 -4.50
N THR A 112 -22.80 -5.85 -3.17
CA THR A 112 -23.16 -6.94 -2.25
C THR A 112 -24.58 -7.43 -2.50
N ALA A 113 -25.53 -6.52 -2.68
CA ALA A 113 -26.92 -6.90 -2.98
C ALA A 113 -27.04 -7.67 -4.31
N SER A 114 -26.27 -7.29 -5.33
CA SER A 114 -26.22 -8.02 -6.61
C SER A 114 -25.61 -9.41 -6.47
N VAL A 115 -24.51 -9.56 -5.72
CA VAL A 115 -23.89 -10.88 -5.46
C VAL A 115 -24.84 -11.81 -4.70
N LEU A 116 -25.53 -11.30 -3.68
CA LEU A 116 -26.50 -12.08 -2.92
C LEU A 116 -27.71 -12.48 -3.77
N LEU A 117 -28.18 -11.58 -4.65
CA LEU A 117 -29.25 -11.88 -5.61
C LEU A 117 -28.81 -12.94 -6.63
N ALA A 118 -27.58 -12.84 -7.14
CA ALA A 118 -27.01 -13.81 -8.06
C ALA A 118 -26.86 -15.19 -7.41
N LEU A 119 -26.33 -15.25 -6.17
CA LEU A 119 -26.27 -16.48 -5.40
C LEU A 119 -27.65 -17.07 -5.19
N PHE A 120 -28.64 -16.27 -4.81
CA PHE A 120 -30.01 -16.75 -4.64
C PHE A 120 -30.55 -17.42 -5.92
N TRP A 121 -30.39 -16.78 -7.09
CA TRP A 121 -30.83 -17.40 -8.35
C TRP A 121 -30.02 -18.64 -8.71
N LEU A 122 -28.71 -18.65 -8.46
CA LEU A 122 -27.88 -19.84 -8.66
C LEU A 122 -28.30 -20.97 -7.72
N THR A 123 -28.76 -20.71 -6.49
CA THR A 123 -29.29 -21.77 -5.64
C THR A 123 -30.56 -22.41 -6.19
N LEU A 124 -31.38 -21.64 -6.92
CA LEU A 124 -32.60 -22.14 -7.57
C LEU A 124 -32.30 -22.85 -8.89
N ILE A 125 -31.30 -22.38 -9.63
CA ILE A 125 -30.93 -22.88 -10.96
C ILE A 125 -29.40 -23.08 -11.02
N PRO A 126 -28.86 -24.13 -10.38
CA PRO A 126 -27.41 -24.23 -10.10
C PRO A 126 -26.55 -24.64 -11.29
N THR A 127 -27.12 -25.27 -12.32
CA THR A 127 -26.35 -25.92 -13.40
C THR A 127 -26.66 -25.42 -14.81
N ALA A 128 -27.63 -24.52 -14.99
CA ALA A 128 -28.18 -24.19 -16.30
C ALA A 128 -27.13 -23.72 -17.31
N ALA A 129 -26.17 -22.87 -16.93
CA ALA A 129 -25.14 -22.41 -17.87
C ALA A 129 -24.13 -23.52 -18.22
N ARG A 130 -23.81 -24.40 -17.26
CA ARG A 130 -22.93 -25.56 -17.49
C ARG A 130 -23.59 -26.58 -18.41
N ASP A 131 -24.86 -26.86 -18.16
CA ASP A 131 -25.62 -27.83 -18.95
C ASP A 131 -25.87 -27.30 -20.36
N LEU A 132 -26.08 -25.98 -20.52
CA LEU A 132 -26.14 -25.32 -21.82
C LEU A 132 -24.81 -25.43 -22.57
N ALA A 133 -23.68 -25.22 -21.90
CA ALA A 133 -22.37 -25.39 -22.51
C ALA A 133 -22.15 -26.83 -23.00
N ALA A 134 -22.65 -27.83 -22.27
CA ALA A 134 -22.58 -29.24 -22.67
C ALA A 134 -23.52 -29.60 -23.83
N ALA A 135 -24.66 -28.92 -23.96
CA ALA A 135 -25.63 -29.15 -25.02
C ALA A 135 -25.28 -28.48 -26.36
N MET A 136 -24.42 -27.45 -26.35
CA MET A 136 -24.02 -26.72 -27.55
C MET A 136 -22.88 -27.43 -28.30
N PRO A 137 -22.94 -27.52 -29.65
CA PRO A 137 -21.84 -28.09 -30.45
C PRO A 137 -20.53 -27.29 -30.37
N ALA A 138 -20.62 -25.97 -30.19
CA ALA A 138 -19.50 -25.05 -30.08
C ALA A 138 -19.80 -24.02 -28.97
N PRO A 139 -19.60 -24.37 -27.69
CA PRO A 139 -19.93 -23.50 -26.57
C PRO A 139 -18.98 -22.31 -26.47
N SER A 140 -19.52 -21.15 -26.10
CA SER A 140 -18.70 -19.97 -25.81
C SER A 140 -17.86 -20.18 -24.55
N ALA A 141 -16.57 -19.84 -24.62
CA ALA A 141 -15.68 -19.84 -23.46
C ALA A 141 -16.20 -18.94 -22.31
N TRP A 142 -17.03 -17.94 -22.63
CA TRP A 142 -17.64 -17.05 -21.65
C TRP A 142 -18.50 -17.79 -20.62
N LEU A 143 -19.15 -18.91 -20.98
CA LEU A 143 -19.98 -19.72 -20.07
C LEU A 143 -19.20 -20.27 -18.85
N SER A 144 -17.87 -20.26 -18.88
CA SER A 144 -17.02 -20.74 -17.77
C SER A 144 -16.71 -19.69 -16.69
N TYR A 145 -17.04 -18.41 -16.91
CA TYR A 145 -16.62 -17.31 -16.04
C TYR A 145 -17.47 -17.08 -14.80
N SER A 146 -18.58 -17.80 -14.63
CA SER A 146 -19.37 -17.78 -13.39
C SER A 146 -19.54 -19.20 -12.84
N VAL A 147 -19.46 -19.35 -11.52
CA VAL A 147 -19.56 -20.65 -10.84
C VAL A 147 -20.91 -21.33 -11.12
N GLN A 148 -20.88 -22.65 -11.29
CA GLN A 148 -22.04 -23.52 -11.49
C GLN A 148 -21.83 -24.82 -10.69
N GLY A 149 -22.90 -25.42 -10.19
CA GLY A 149 -22.86 -26.65 -9.39
C GLY A 149 -22.57 -26.38 -7.91
N ASP A 150 -21.36 -26.71 -7.44
CA ASP A 150 -20.98 -26.55 -6.03
C ASP A 150 -20.80 -25.06 -5.69
N LEU A 151 -21.87 -24.45 -5.20
CA LEU A 151 -21.92 -23.01 -4.95
C LEU A 151 -21.16 -22.62 -3.66
N PRO A 152 -20.48 -21.46 -3.66
CA PRO A 152 -19.89 -20.90 -2.45
C PRO A 152 -20.95 -20.64 -1.37
N SER A 153 -20.55 -20.72 -0.10
CA SER A 153 -21.44 -20.38 1.02
C SER A 153 -21.92 -18.91 0.96
N VAL A 154 -23.04 -18.61 1.60
CA VAL A 154 -23.56 -17.23 1.71
C VAL A 154 -22.53 -16.27 2.32
N TRP A 155 -21.68 -16.75 3.23
CA TRP A 155 -20.58 -15.98 3.80
C TRP A 155 -19.47 -15.66 2.80
N ALA A 156 -19.15 -16.61 1.91
CA ALA A 156 -18.23 -16.36 0.81
C ALA A 156 -18.82 -15.34 -0.18
N GLY A 157 -20.14 -15.39 -0.43
CA GLY A 157 -20.85 -14.35 -1.20
C GLY A 157 -20.83 -12.97 -0.55
N LEU A 158 -21.04 -12.91 0.76
CA LEU A 158 -20.96 -11.65 1.50
C LEU A 158 -19.53 -11.07 1.44
N TYR A 159 -18.52 -11.93 1.61
CA TYR A 159 -17.12 -11.52 1.47
C TYR A 159 -16.83 -11.03 0.04
N ASP A 160 -17.28 -11.75 -0.98
CA ASP A 160 -17.08 -11.39 -2.39
C ASP A 160 -17.67 -10.01 -2.71
N GLY A 161 -18.90 -9.75 -2.27
CA GLY A 161 -19.59 -8.47 -2.49
C GLY A 161 -19.06 -7.30 -1.66
N VAL A 162 -18.61 -7.54 -0.41
CA VAL A 162 -18.12 -6.48 0.47
C VAL A 162 -16.65 -6.14 0.17
N ALA A 163 -15.80 -7.14 -0.03
CA ALA A 163 -14.35 -6.95 -0.09
C ALA A 163 -13.68 -7.69 -1.25
N GLY A 164 -14.06 -8.93 -1.54
CA GLY A 164 -13.40 -9.80 -2.51
C GLY A 164 -13.29 -9.17 -3.90
N SER A 165 -14.40 -8.68 -4.45
CA SER A 165 -14.42 -8.06 -5.79
C SER A 165 -13.54 -6.79 -5.89
N PHE A 166 -13.41 -6.05 -4.78
CA PHE A 166 -12.61 -4.82 -4.71
C PHE A 166 -11.11 -5.11 -4.54
N ILE A 167 -10.75 -6.23 -3.90
CA ILE A 167 -9.36 -6.62 -3.63
C ILE A 167 -8.79 -7.43 -4.78
N ALA A 168 -9.51 -8.48 -5.21
CA ALA A 168 -9.06 -9.39 -6.26
C ALA A 168 -9.27 -8.84 -7.67
N GLY A 169 -10.25 -7.94 -7.85
CA GLY A 169 -10.62 -7.46 -9.19
C GLY A 169 -11.25 -8.54 -10.06
N ALA A 170 -11.91 -9.52 -9.44
CA ALA A 170 -12.71 -10.57 -10.08
C ALA A 170 -13.78 -11.06 -9.07
N SER A 171 -14.88 -11.62 -9.58
CA SER A 171 -15.90 -12.28 -8.76
C SER A 171 -16.31 -13.58 -9.45
N PRO A 172 -16.19 -14.74 -8.78
CA PRO A 172 -16.65 -16.03 -9.30
C PRO A 172 -18.18 -16.11 -9.44
N ILE A 173 -18.92 -15.26 -8.74
CA ILE A 173 -20.39 -15.29 -8.68
C ILE A 173 -20.99 -14.37 -9.75
N ASN A 174 -20.40 -13.18 -9.92
CA ASN A 174 -20.85 -12.21 -10.91
C ASN A 174 -19.65 -11.61 -11.63
N ASN A 175 -19.33 -12.17 -12.81
CA ASN A 175 -18.08 -11.90 -13.51
C ASN A 175 -17.87 -10.43 -13.88
N VAL A 176 -18.92 -9.60 -14.01
CA VAL A 176 -18.78 -8.17 -14.36
C VAL A 176 -18.20 -7.32 -13.23
N LEU A 177 -18.11 -7.85 -12.01
CA LEU A 177 -17.60 -7.11 -10.85
C LEU A 177 -16.10 -6.88 -10.87
N TRP A 178 -15.37 -7.41 -11.86
CA TRP A 178 -13.96 -7.10 -12.07
C TRP A 178 -13.68 -5.59 -12.18
N THR A 179 -14.67 -4.83 -12.67
CA THR A 179 -14.59 -3.36 -12.81
C THR A 179 -14.60 -2.60 -11.49
N MET A 180 -15.09 -3.21 -10.40
CA MET A 180 -15.26 -2.54 -9.10
C MET A 180 -13.92 -2.13 -8.48
N GLN A 181 -12.88 -2.95 -8.64
CA GLN A 181 -11.52 -2.60 -8.22
C GLN A 181 -11.02 -1.36 -8.96
N VAL A 182 -11.15 -1.34 -10.29
CA VAL A 182 -10.70 -0.21 -11.13
C VAL A 182 -11.43 1.07 -10.74
N GLU A 183 -12.75 0.99 -10.55
CA GLU A 183 -13.58 2.12 -10.13
C GLU A 183 -13.22 2.68 -8.75
N LEU A 184 -12.94 1.81 -7.77
CA LEU A 184 -12.57 2.23 -6.43
C LEU A 184 -11.15 2.83 -6.42
N VAL A 185 -10.17 2.08 -6.94
CA VAL A 185 -8.76 2.49 -6.94
C VAL A 185 -8.55 3.76 -7.78
N GLY A 186 -9.15 3.85 -8.97
CA GLY A 186 -9.07 5.03 -9.82
C GLY A 186 -9.69 6.28 -9.16
N SER A 187 -10.83 6.12 -8.49
CA SER A 187 -11.47 7.23 -7.76
C SER A 187 -10.64 7.70 -6.55
N VAL A 188 -10.10 6.77 -5.77
CA VAL A 188 -9.26 7.09 -4.61
C VAL A 188 -7.96 7.76 -5.05
N ALA A 189 -7.34 7.28 -6.14
CA ALA A 189 -6.17 7.93 -6.72
C ALA A 189 -6.46 9.39 -7.09
N LEU A 190 -7.60 9.69 -7.73
CA LEU A 190 -8.00 11.07 -8.02
C LEU A 190 -8.26 11.88 -6.74
N PHE A 191 -8.86 11.30 -5.70
CA PHE A 191 -9.01 12.01 -4.42
C PHE A 191 -7.65 12.39 -3.81
N VAL A 192 -6.66 11.50 -3.89
CA VAL A 192 -5.29 11.77 -3.43
C VAL A 192 -4.62 12.84 -4.28
N VAL A 193 -4.69 12.75 -5.61
CA VAL A 193 -4.14 13.74 -6.56
C VAL A 193 -4.66 15.15 -6.26
N TYR A 194 -5.98 15.30 -6.10
CA TYR A 194 -6.60 16.60 -5.82
C TYR A 194 -6.35 17.07 -4.38
N TRP A 195 -6.13 16.16 -3.42
CA TRP A 195 -5.68 16.50 -2.07
C TRP A 195 -4.24 17.03 -2.05
N ILE A 196 -3.31 16.40 -2.77
CA ILE A 196 -1.91 16.86 -2.95
C ILE A 196 -1.92 18.24 -3.62
N GLY A 197 -2.66 18.36 -4.72
CA GLY A 197 -2.77 19.55 -5.54
C GLY A 197 -3.79 20.60 -5.07
N ARG A 198 -4.21 20.56 -3.79
CA ARG A 198 -5.29 21.44 -3.28
C ARG A 198 -4.89 22.92 -3.23
N HIS A 199 -3.61 23.20 -2.99
CA HIS A 199 -3.06 24.56 -2.89
C HIS A 199 -2.21 24.99 -4.09
N HIS A 200 -1.74 24.03 -4.89
CA HIS A 200 -0.85 24.30 -6.02
C HIS A 200 -1.23 23.47 -7.25
N THR A 201 -1.62 24.16 -8.31
CA THR A 201 -2.01 23.56 -9.58
C THR A 201 -0.87 22.77 -10.24
N ALA A 202 0.38 23.24 -10.11
CA ALA A 202 1.55 22.52 -10.64
C ALA A 202 1.72 21.14 -9.98
N LEU A 203 1.57 21.06 -8.65
CA LEU A 203 1.61 19.79 -7.91
C LEU A 203 0.45 18.87 -8.29
N ARG A 204 -0.73 19.42 -8.61
CA ARG A 204 -1.86 18.64 -9.12
C ARG A 204 -1.52 17.95 -10.43
N PHE A 205 -0.96 18.68 -11.39
CA PHE A 205 -0.56 18.09 -12.68
C PHE A 205 0.62 17.16 -12.55
N ALA A 206 1.60 17.45 -11.69
CA ALA A 206 2.68 16.52 -11.40
C ALA A 206 2.13 15.20 -10.80
N ALA A 207 1.15 15.29 -9.90
CA ALA A 207 0.48 14.12 -9.34
C ALA A 207 -0.38 13.36 -10.38
N LEU A 208 -1.07 14.06 -11.28
CA LEU A 208 -1.77 13.44 -12.42
C LEU A 208 -0.80 12.75 -13.37
N ALA A 209 0.34 13.37 -13.68
CA ALA A 209 1.40 12.80 -14.51
C ALA A 209 2.02 11.57 -13.83
N GLY A 210 2.25 11.62 -12.52
CA GLY A 210 2.67 10.46 -11.73
C GLY A 210 1.65 9.32 -11.77
N PHE A 211 0.34 9.63 -11.68
CA PHE A 211 -0.71 8.64 -11.82
C PHE A 211 -0.80 8.08 -13.26
N ALA A 212 -0.55 8.90 -14.28
CA ALA A 212 -0.45 8.46 -15.66
C ALA A 212 0.76 7.53 -15.88
N ALA A 213 1.92 7.88 -15.34
CA ALA A 213 3.12 7.04 -15.39
C ALA A 213 2.88 5.70 -14.67
N LEU A 214 2.21 5.73 -13.52
CA LEU A 214 1.78 4.51 -12.82
C LEU A 214 0.89 3.67 -13.75
N GLY A 215 -0.14 4.29 -14.36
CA GLY A 215 -1.02 3.69 -15.36
C GLY A 215 -0.28 3.00 -16.50
N LEU A 216 0.68 3.70 -17.11
CA LEU A 216 1.44 3.23 -18.27
C LEU A 216 2.45 2.13 -17.94
N PHE A 217 3.12 2.22 -16.79
CA PHE A 217 4.29 1.38 -16.53
C PHE A 217 4.03 0.29 -15.48
N LEU A 218 3.06 0.49 -14.58
CA LEU A 218 2.95 -0.28 -13.34
C LEU A 218 1.55 -0.86 -13.07
N ILE A 219 0.46 -0.36 -13.65
CA ILE A 219 -0.89 -0.89 -13.48
C ILE A 219 -1.58 -1.11 -14.84
N ARG A 220 -2.87 -1.49 -14.85
CA ARG A 220 -3.63 -1.70 -16.10
C ARG A 220 -3.88 -0.38 -16.83
N ASP A 221 -3.81 -0.37 -18.17
CA ASP A 221 -4.03 0.84 -18.99
C ASP A 221 -5.42 1.46 -18.77
N ALA A 222 -6.41 0.66 -18.34
CA ALA A 222 -7.75 1.13 -17.94
C ALA A 222 -7.73 2.29 -16.91
N TYR A 223 -6.71 2.37 -16.04
CA TYR A 223 -6.58 3.45 -15.07
C TYR A 223 -6.26 4.81 -15.73
N LEU A 224 -5.71 4.82 -16.94
CA LEU A 224 -5.47 6.05 -17.71
C LEU A 224 -6.77 6.74 -18.11
N CYS A 225 -7.89 6.01 -18.20
CA CYS A 225 -9.21 6.60 -18.41
C CYS A 225 -9.56 7.59 -17.28
N PHE A 226 -9.17 7.30 -16.03
CA PHE A 226 -9.39 8.22 -14.91
C PHE A 226 -8.56 9.49 -15.06
N VAL A 227 -7.32 9.36 -15.55
CA VAL A 227 -6.42 10.48 -15.82
C VAL A 227 -6.97 11.35 -16.95
N THR A 228 -7.29 10.76 -18.11
CA THR A 228 -7.80 11.52 -19.26
C THR A 228 -9.15 12.16 -18.96
N GLY A 229 -10.04 11.48 -18.23
CA GLY A 229 -11.28 12.07 -17.71
C GLY A 229 -11.02 13.28 -16.79
N ALA A 230 -10.05 13.18 -15.87
CA ALA A 230 -9.66 14.30 -15.01
C ALA A 230 -9.02 15.46 -15.80
N LEU A 231 -8.27 15.18 -16.86
CA LEU A 231 -7.71 16.19 -17.75
C LEU A 231 -8.81 16.91 -18.55
N LEU A 232 -9.82 16.18 -19.03
CA LEU A 232 -11.00 16.78 -19.67
C LEU A 232 -11.76 17.70 -18.71
N TYR A 233 -11.88 17.32 -17.44
CA TYR A 233 -12.45 18.17 -16.39
C TYR A 233 -11.64 19.47 -16.19
N GLU A 234 -10.31 19.36 -16.04
CA GLU A 234 -9.43 20.54 -15.91
C GLU A 234 -9.46 21.45 -17.15
N ALA A 235 -9.52 20.85 -18.35
CA ALA A 235 -9.64 21.58 -19.62
C ALA A 235 -10.99 22.31 -19.72
N GLN A 236 -12.09 21.67 -19.31
CA GLN A 236 -13.41 22.31 -19.28
C GLN A 236 -13.44 23.46 -18.28
N LYS A 237 -12.92 23.24 -17.07
CA LYS A 237 -12.88 24.25 -16.00
C LYS A 237 -12.11 25.51 -16.40
N ARG A 238 -10.99 25.35 -17.11
CA ARG A 238 -10.16 26.48 -17.59
C ARG A 238 -10.68 27.13 -18.88
N GLY A 239 -11.78 26.60 -19.39
CA GLY A 239 -12.36 27.01 -20.67
C GLY A 239 -11.51 26.71 -21.89
N LEU A 240 -10.53 25.81 -21.78
CA LEU A 240 -9.72 25.36 -22.93
C LEU A 240 -10.59 24.63 -23.95
N LEU A 241 -11.55 23.84 -23.49
CA LEU A 241 -12.49 23.15 -24.38
C LEU A 241 -13.36 24.13 -25.18
N GLN A 242 -13.74 25.27 -24.60
CA GLN A 242 -14.57 26.26 -25.28
C GLN A 242 -13.80 27.04 -26.36
N ARG A 243 -12.47 27.08 -26.28
CA ARG A 243 -11.60 27.66 -27.30
C ARG A 243 -11.46 26.78 -28.54
N LEU A 244 -11.78 25.49 -28.43
CA LEU A 244 -11.71 24.56 -29.56
C LEU A 244 -12.88 24.81 -30.52
N PRO A 245 -12.63 24.90 -31.83
CA PRO A 245 -13.69 25.07 -32.82
C PRO A 245 -14.59 23.82 -32.89
N GLY A 246 -15.84 23.99 -33.34
CA GLY A 246 -16.84 22.91 -33.34
C GLY A 246 -16.45 21.67 -34.14
N TRP A 247 -15.67 21.82 -35.21
CA TRP A 247 -15.17 20.71 -36.02
C TRP A 247 -14.24 19.76 -35.26
N VAL A 248 -13.56 20.23 -34.21
CA VAL A 248 -12.75 19.35 -33.34
C VAL A 248 -13.64 18.35 -32.61
N GLY A 249 -14.87 18.73 -32.24
CA GLY A 249 -15.85 17.81 -31.68
C GLY A 249 -16.31 16.75 -32.68
N LEU A 250 -16.44 17.12 -33.96
CA LEU A 250 -16.77 16.18 -35.04
C LEU A 250 -15.61 15.21 -35.32
N LEU A 251 -14.38 15.71 -35.42
CA LEU A 251 -13.20 14.85 -35.57
C LEU A 251 -13.03 13.91 -34.38
N ALA A 252 -13.25 14.39 -33.16
CA ALA A 252 -13.23 13.55 -31.97
C ALA A 252 -14.33 12.47 -32.01
N LEU A 253 -15.53 12.79 -32.53
CA LEU A 253 -16.58 11.78 -32.71
C LEU A 253 -16.15 10.71 -33.71
N VAL A 254 -15.66 11.13 -34.89
CA VAL A 254 -15.19 10.21 -35.93
C VAL A 254 -14.03 9.36 -35.43
N ALA A 255 -13.00 9.97 -34.85
CA ALA A 255 -11.85 9.26 -34.29
C ALA A 255 -12.24 8.31 -33.15
N GLY A 256 -13.14 8.73 -32.25
CA GLY A 256 -13.66 7.90 -31.18
C GLY A 256 -14.37 6.65 -31.71
N ILE A 257 -15.18 6.78 -32.76
CA ILE A 257 -15.84 5.64 -33.40
C ILE A 257 -14.84 4.77 -34.16
N MET A 258 -13.97 5.34 -34.99
CA MET A 258 -13.00 4.58 -35.80
C MET A 258 -11.98 3.82 -34.94
N LEU A 259 -11.57 4.36 -33.80
CA LEU A 259 -10.60 3.72 -32.91
C LEU A 259 -11.25 2.77 -31.90
N GLY A 260 -12.51 3.01 -31.53
CA GLY A 260 -13.25 2.21 -30.54
C GLY A 260 -14.09 1.08 -31.15
N ALA A 261 -14.47 1.16 -32.43
CA ALA A 261 -15.23 0.13 -33.12
C ALA A 261 -14.45 -1.16 -33.39
N PRO A 262 -13.17 -1.11 -33.84
CA PRO A 262 -12.41 -2.32 -34.15
C PRO A 262 -12.38 -3.28 -32.97
N ALA A 263 -12.65 -4.56 -33.26
CA ALA A 263 -12.66 -5.63 -32.27
C ALA A 263 -11.37 -6.47 -32.33
N GLU A 264 -11.21 -7.41 -31.39
CA GLU A 264 -9.99 -8.20 -31.25
C GLU A 264 -9.56 -8.89 -32.57
N GLY A 265 -8.25 -8.90 -32.82
CA GLY A 265 -7.65 -9.44 -34.04
C GLY A 265 -7.67 -8.53 -35.29
N PHE A 266 -8.21 -7.30 -35.21
CA PHE A 266 -8.27 -6.36 -36.33
C PHE A 266 -6.90 -6.07 -36.97
N ILE A 267 -5.85 -5.86 -36.16
CA ILE A 267 -4.47 -5.63 -36.64
C ILE A 267 -3.96 -6.79 -37.49
N GLY A 268 -4.19 -8.03 -37.07
CA GLY A 268 -3.74 -9.22 -37.80
C GLY A 268 -4.45 -9.36 -39.15
N ARG A 269 -5.71 -8.92 -39.25
CA ARG A 269 -6.50 -8.94 -40.49
C ARG A 269 -6.14 -7.81 -41.46
N MET A 270 -5.64 -6.69 -40.93
CA MET A 270 -5.18 -5.53 -41.73
C MET A 270 -3.68 -5.57 -42.02
N GLU A 271 -2.98 -6.65 -41.67
CA GLU A 271 -1.53 -6.84 -41.88
C GLU A 271 -0.64 -5.74 -41.28
N LEU A 272 -1.09 -5.12 -40.19
CA LEU A 272 -0.40 -4.00 -39.53
C LEU A 272 0.64 -4.49 -38.51
N ALA A 273 1.56 -5.36 -38.93
CA ALA A 273 2.50 -6.09 -38.06
C ALA A 273 3.53 -5.20 -37.32
N GLY A 274 3.73 -3.95 -37.75
CA GLY A 274 4.71 -3.03 -37.16
C GLY A 274 4.21 -2.15 -36.01
N VAL A 275 2.93 -2.24 -35.62
CA VAL A 275 2.36 -1.43 -34.54
C VAL A 275 2.63 -2.10 -33.18
N PRO A 276 3.07 -1.38 -32.13
CA PRO A 276 3.20 -1.97 -30.80
C PRO A 276 1.85 -2.44 -30.23
N THR A 277 1.83 -3.53 -29.48
CA THR A 277 0.59 -4.19 -28.96
C THR A 277 -0.33 -3.26 -28.16
N ARG A 278 0.22 -2.30 -27.43
CA ARG A 278 -0.54 -1.29 -26.68
C ARG A 278 -1.28 -0.29 -27.58
N PHE A 279 -0.83 -0.10 -28.81
CA PHE A 279 -1.43 0.79 -29.80
C PHE A 279 -2.24 0.04 -30.87
N HIS A 280 -2.50 -1.25 -30.69
CA HIS A 280 -3.32 -2.02 -31.60
C HIS A 280 -4.79 -1.58 -31.53
N PRO A 281 -5.41 -1.08 -32.62
CA PRO A 281 -6.86 -0.99 -32.70
C PRO A 281 -7.44 -2.41 -32.60
N GLY A 282 -8.46 -2.58 -31.75
CA GLY A 282 -8.99 -3.90 -31.40
C GLY A 282 -8.38 -4.51 -30.13
N ASN A 283 -7.27 -3.97 -29.60
CA ASN A 283 -6.86 -4.27 -28.23
C ASN A 283 -7.69 -3.43 -27.25
N THR A 284 -8.73 -4.05 -26.70
CA THR A 284 -9.70 -3.42 -25.79
C THR A 284 -9.11 -3.04 -24.44
N TRP A 285 -7.88 -3.45 -24.17
CA TRP A 285 -7.12 -3.11 -22.97
C TRP A 285 -5.91 -2.21 -23.27
N GLY A 286 -5.76 -1.75 -24.51
CA GLY A 286 -4.67 -0.89 -24.96
C GLY A 286 -4.99 0.60 -24.93
N LEU A 287 -3.98 1.42 -25.26
CA LEU A 287 -4.05 2.88 -25.28
C LEU A 287 -4.99 3.43 -26.34
N THR A 288 -5.15 2.73 -27.47
CA THR A 288 -6.10 3.09 -28.54
C THR A 288 -7.53 3.17 -28.02
N ALA A 289 -7.95 2.18 -27.23
CA ALA A 289 -9.29 2.12 -26.67
C ALA A 289 -9.51 3.23 -25.61
N VAL A 290 -8.48 3.54 -24.80
CA VAL A 290 -8.49 4.67 -23.86
C VAL A 290 -8.65 6.01 -24.59
N LEU A 291 -7.89 6.20 -25.69
CA LEU A 291 -7.98 7.40 -26.53
C LEU A 291 -9.35 7.50 -27.19
N ALA A 292 -9.88 6.40 -27.73
CA ALA A 292 -11.19 6.33 -28.34
C ALA A 292 -12.31 6.76 -27.36
N ALA A 293 -12.30 6.23 -26.14
CA ALA A 293 -13.26 6.59 -25.10
C ALA A 293 -13.11 8.08 -24.68
N THR A 294 -11.88 8.58 -24.63
CA THR A 294 -11.57 9.98 -24.34
C THR A 294 -12.09 10.90 -25.46
N PHE A 295 -11.95 10.51 -26.72
CA PHE A 295 -12.47 11.28 -27.86
C PHE A 295 -13.99 11.27 -27.92
N LEU A 296 -14.64 10.15 -27.60
CA LEU A 296 -16.11 10.08 -27.52
C LEU A 296 -16.66 11.00 -26.42
N MET A 297 -15.98 11.05 -25.28
CA MET A 297 -16.28 11.99 -24.20
C MET A 297 -16.05 13.45 -24.63
N LEU A 298 -14.94 13.74 -25.31
CA LEU A 298 -14.65 15.08 -25.85
C LEU A 298 -15.73 15.51 -26.88
N ALA A 299 -16.20 14.59 -27.72
CA ALA A 299 -17.29 14.84 -28.66
C ALA A 299 -18.58 15.21 -27.91
N ALA A 300 -18.94 14.48 -26.84
CA ALA A 300 -20.11 14.81 -26.02
C ALA A 300 -20.02 16.20 -25.37
N LEU A 301 -18.82 16.64 -24.99
CA LEU A 301 -18.59 17.98 -24.41
C LEU A 301 -18.54 19.11 -25.46
N ARG A 302 -18.23 18.80 -26.72
CA ARG A 302 -18.01 19.82 -27.77
C ARG A 302 -19.07 19.91 -28.85
N LEU A 303 -19.63 18.79 -29.26
CA LEU A 303 -20.55 18.71 -30.39
C LEU A 303 -21.99 18.82 -29.91
N ALA A 304 -22.59 20.02 -30.04
CA ALA A 304 -23.94 20.30 -29.53
C ALA A 304 -25.04 19.35 -30.06
N PRO A 305 -25.07 18.94 -31.35
CA PRO A 305 -26.03 17.95 -31.83
C PRO A 305 -25.92 16.60 -31.10
N PHE A 306 -24.70 16.13 -30.88
CA PHE A 306 -24.43 14.87 -30.17
C PHE A 306 -24.82 14.95 -28.70
N ALA A 307 -24.49 16.06 -28.03
CA ALA A 307 -24.93 16.31 -26.65
C ALA A 307 -26.47 16.38 -26.53
N THR A 308 -27.14 16.98 -27.52
CA THR A 308 -28.61 17.09 -27.55
C THR A 308 -29.26 15.72 -27.72
N LEU A 309 -28.73 14.87 -28.61
CA LEU A 309 -29.16 13.49 -28.79
C LEU A 309 -29.07 12.69 -27.48
N LEU A 310 -27.94 12.79 -26.78
CA LEU A 310 -27.71 12.11 -25.49
C LEU A 310 -28.54 12.70 -24.34
N SER A 311 -29.05 13.91 -24.50
CA SER A 311 -29.92 14.56 -23.51
C SER A 311 -31.41 14.25 -23.72
N THR A 312 -31.77 13.45 -24.73
CA THR A 312 -33.16 13.01 -24.94
C THR A 312 -33.62 12.06 -23.83
N ARG A 313 -34.94 11.88 -23.69
CA ARG A 313 -35.54 11.14 -22.56
C ARG A 313 -35.02 9.71 -22.42
N LEU A 314 -34.77 9.02 -23.54
CA LEU A 314 -34.42 7.60 -23.54
C LEU A 314 -32.98 7.34 -23.06
N PRO A 315 -31.93 7.97 -23.62
CA PRO A 315 -30.57 7.89 -23.06
C PRO A 315 -30.48 8.32 -21.60
N GLN A 316 -31.23 9.36 -21.19
CA GLN A 316 -31.27 9.80 -19.79
C GLN A 316 -31.90 8.74 -18.88
N TRP A 317 -32.96 8.07 -19.33
CA TRP A 317 -33.58 6.98 -18.60
C TRP A 317 -32.62 5.79 -18.47
N PHE A 318 -31.91 5.42 -19.54
CA PHE A 318 -30.83 4.43 -19.47
C PHE A 318 -29.73 4.85 -18.49
N GLY A 319 -29.36 6.14 -18.48
CA GLY A 319 -28.36 6.70 -17.57
C GLY A 319 -28.73 6.57 -16.10
N ARG A 320 -30.02 6.76 -15.77
CA ARG A 320 -30.53 6.53 -14.40
C ARG A 320 -30.42 5.06 -13.99
N LEU A 321 -30.64 4.12 -14.91
CA LEU A 321 -30.61 2.69 -14.64
C LEU A 321 -29.23 2.05 -14.83
N SER A 322 -28.24 2.78 -15.36
CA SER A 322 -26.99 2.21 -15.88
C SER A 322 -26.25 1.35 -14.87
N PHE A 323 -26.25 1.75 -13.60
CA PHE A 323 -25.53 1.01 -12.55
C PHE A 323 -26.25 -0.29 -12.19
N ALA A 324 -27.59 -0.26 -12.05
CA ALA A 324 -28.38 -1.46 -11.81
C ALA A 324 -28.35 -2.43 -13.01
N LEU A 325 -28.48 -1.89 -14.24
CA LEU A 325 -28.34 -2.66 -15.49
C LEU A 325 -27.04 -3.45 -15.51
N TYR A 326 -25.93 -2.78 -15.18
CA TYR A 326 -24.62 -3.41 -15.11
C TYR A 326 -24.57 -4.54 -14.07
N LEU A 327 -25.19 -4.37 -12.91
CA LEU A 327 -25.10 -5.35 -11.82
C LEU A 327 -25.98 -6.60 -11.98
N VAL A 328 -27.11 -6.52 -12.68
CA VAL A 328 -28.11 -7.62 -12.69
C VAL A 328 -28.15 -8.44 -13.98
N HIS A 329 -27.63 -7.91 -15.10
CA HIS A 329 -27.80 -8.54 -16.42
C HIS A 329 -27.08 -9.89 -16.57
N VAL A 330 -25.86 -10.03 -16.04
CA VAL A 330 -25.11 -11.30 -16.13
C VAL A 330 -25.72 -12.41 -15.26
N PRO A 331 -26.07 -12.18 -13.98
CA PRO A 331 -26.76 -13.21 -13.21
C PRO A 331 -28.04 -13.73 -13.87
N LEU A 332 -28.79 -12.87 -14.58
CA LEU A 332 -29.95 -13.29 -15.38
C LEU A 332 -29.58 -14.20 -16.55
N LEU A 333 -28.45 -13.91 -17.22
CA LEU A 333 -27.96 -14.72 -18.34
C LEU A 333 -27.64 -16.15 -17.91
N TYR A 334 -26.85 -16.31 -16.85
CA TYR A 334 -26.39 -17.62 -16.36
C TYR A 334 -27.48 -18.48 -15.72
N THR A 335 -28.62 -17.88 -15.37
CA THR A 335 -29.73 -18.59 -14.68
C THR A 335 -30.94 -18.72 -15.61
N PHE A 336 -31.73 -17.66 -15.74
CA PHE A 336 -33.00 -17.70 -16.46
C PHE A 336 -32.84 -17.84 -17.97
N VAL A 337 -31.91 -17.10 -18.60
CA VAL A 337 -31.71 -17.20 -20.05
C VAL A 337 -31.10 -18.54 -20.44
N ALA A 338 -30.10 -19.01 -19.69
CA ALA A 338 -29.51 -20.33 -19.88
C ALA A 338 -30.57 -21.44 -19.78
N SER A 339 -31.40 -21.39 -18.73
CA SER A 339 -32.47 -22.36 -18.51
C SER A 339 -33.56 -22.28 -19.58
N ALA A 340 -33.96 -21.08 -20.00
CA ALA A 340 -34.95 -20.88 -21.05
C ALA A 340 -34.47 -21.41 -22.41
N GLN A 341 -33.19 -21.19 -22.75
CA GLN A 341 -32.60 -21.73 -23.98
C GLN A 341 -32.57 -23.25 -23.99
N LEU A 342 -32.35 -23.89 -22.83
CA LEU A 342 -32.36 -25.35 -22.69
C LEU A 342 -33.77 -25.96 -22.75
N ASN A 343 -34.75 -25.33 -22.09
CA ASN A 343 -36.02 -26.00 -21.76
C ASN A 343 -37.24 -25.47 -22.52
N LEU A 344 -37.18 -24.26 -23.11
CA LEU A 344 -38.37 -23.58 -23.64
C LEU A 344 -38.38 -23.39 -25.16
N GLU A 345 -37.39 -23.94 -25.89
CA GLU A 345 -37.26 -23.89 -27.37
C GLU A 345 -37.68 -22.54 -28.01
N MET A 346 -37.40 -21.42 -27.33
CA MET A 346 -37.85 -20.12 -27.79
C MET A 346 -37.06 -19.64 -29.01
N PRO A 347 -37.71 -18.98 -29.99
CA PRO A 347 -37.01 -18.32 -31.08
C PRO A 347 -35.99 -17.31 -30.54
N PRO A 348 -34.75 -17.22 -31.10
CA PRO A 348 -33.69 -16.36 -30.55
C PRO A 348 -34.08 -14.89 -30.40
N GLY A 349 -34.87 -14.35 -31.34
CA GLY A 349 -35.36 -12.96 -31.25
C GLY A 349 -36.34 -12.72 -30.09
N LEU A 350 -37.18 -13.71 -29.78
CA LEU A 350 -38.10 -13.64 -28.65
C LEU A 350 -37.33 -13.76 -27.32
N LEU A 351 -36.38 -14.68 -27.23
CA LEU A 351 -35.52 -14.82 -26.05
C LEU A 351 -34.74 -13.54 -25.76
N PHE A 352 -34.17 -12.91 -26.80
CA PHE A 352 -33.49 -11.62 -26.67
C PHE A 352 -34.44 -10.52 -26.16
N ALA A 353 -35.64 -10.41 -26.74
CA ALA A 353 -36.64 -9.41 -26.32
C ALA A 353 -37.06 -9.61 -24.85
N VAL A 354 -37.29 -10.87 -24.44
CA VAL A 354 -37.62 -11.24 -23.05
C VAL A 354 -36.46 -10.92 -22.11
N TYR A 355 -35.23 -11.28 -22.48
CA TYR A 355 -34.03 -10.95 -21.69
C TYR A 355 -33.88 -9.45 -21.48
N ILE A 356 -34.01 -8.65 -22.54
CA ILE A 356 -33.93 -7.19 -22.45
C ILE A 356 -35.04 -6.65 -21.55
N ALA A 357 -36.29 -7.08 -21.75
CA ALA A 357 -37.42 -6.64 -20.94
C ALA A 357 -37.25 -6.99 -19.45
N MET A 358 -36.84 -8.23 -19.14
CA MET A 358 -36.55 -8.67 -17.77
C MET A 358 -35.40 -7.88 -17.15
N THR A 359 -34.33 -7.66 -17.90
CA THR A 359 -33.16 -6.91 -17.43
C THR A 359 -33.54 -5.48 -17.06
N PHE A 360 -34.33 -4.80 -17.90
CA PHE A 360 -34.82 -3.45 -17.59
C PHE A 360 -35.79 -3.44 -16.40
N ALA A 361 -36.73 -4.39 -16.32
CA ALA A 361 -37.68 -4.48 -15.21
C ALA A 361 -36.99 -4.69 -13.86
N ILE A 362 -36.05 -5.64 -13.81
CA ILE A 362 -35.28 -5.95 -12.60
C ILE A 362 -34.33 -4.80 -12.26
N SER A 363 -33.69 -4.17 -13.24
CA SER A 363 -32.85 -2.99 -13.00
C SER A 363 -33.65 -1.82 -12.44
N GLN A 364 -34.88 -1.62 -12.92
CA GLN A 364 -35.78 -0.60 -12.40
C GLN A 364 -36.16 -0.88 -10.94
N ALA A 365 -36.48 -2.14 -10.60
CA ALA A 365 -36.74 -2.55 -9.22
C ALA A 365 -35.50 -2.39 -8.34
N PHE A 366 -34.33 -2.85 -8.79
CA PHE A 366 -33.07 -2.75 -8.07
C PHE A 366 -32.66 -1.28 -7.82
N THR A 367 -32.88 -0.40 -8.79
CA THR A 367 -32.61 1.04 -8.65
C THR A 367 -33.45 1.66 -7.54
N LEU A 368 -34.74 1.32 -7.49
CA LEU A 368 -35.69 1.86 -6.49
C LEU A 368 -35.47 1.28 -5.09
N LEU A 369 -35.15 -0.02 -5.01
CA LEU A 369 -35.06 -0.77 -3.75
C LEU A 369 -33.66 -0.74 -3.11
N VAL A 370 -32.60 -0.61 -3.92
CA VAL A 370 -31.21 -0.74 -3.44
C VAL A 370 -30.40 0.53 -3.74
N ASP A 371 -30.29 0.92 -5.01
CA ASP A 371 -29.37 1.99 -5.42
C ASP A 371 -29.75 3.35 -4.82
N GLU A 372 -30.96 3.85 -5.07
CA GLU A 372 -31.40 5.15 -4.55
C GLU A 372 -31.42 5.22 -3.01
N PRO A 373 -31.92 4.21 -2.27
CA PRO A 373 -31.82 4.17 -0.82
C PRO A 373 -30.37 4.20 -0.32
N SER A 374 -29.45 3.46 -0.95
CA SER A 374 -28.03 3.46 -0.59
C SER A 374 -27.40 4.85 -0.76
N LEU A 375 -27.74 5.55 -1.85
CA LEU A 375 -27.29 6.92 -2.10
C LEU A 375 -27.77 7.89 -1.02
N ARG A 376 -29.05 7.81 -0.63
CA ARG A 376 -29.62 8.65 0.44
C ARG A 376 -28.95 8.38 1.79
N MET A 377 -28.64 7.12 2.10
CA MET A 377 -27.93 6.74 3.32
C MET A 377 -26.51 7.33 3.37
N VAL A 378 -25.75 7.16 2.29
CA VAL A 378 -24.38 7.71 2.18
C VAL A 378 -24.39 9.24 2.31
N GLN A 379 -25.39 9.93 1.75
CA GLN A 379 -25.54 11.39 1.91
C GLN A 379 -25.81 11.82 3.36
N ARG A 380 -26.54 11.03 4.15
CA ARG A 380 -26.72 11.28 5.61
C ARG A 380 -25.42 11.08 6.38
N MET A 381 -24.72 9.97 6.12
CA MET A 381 -23.42 9.69 6.73
C MET A 381 -22.40 10.80 6.44
N ARG A 382 -22.40 11.31 5.21
CA ARG A 382 -21.52 12.41 4.78
C ARG A 382 -21.77 13.71 5.54
N ARG A 383 -23.04 14.01 5.89
CA ARG A 383 -23.39 15.19 6.72
C ARG A 383 -22.93 15.02 8.15
N TYR A 384 -23.09 13.83 8.72
CA TYR A 384 -22.64 13.52 10.09
C TYR A 384 -21.11 13.64 10.24
N LEU A 385 -20.34 13.14 9.25
CA LEU A 385 -18.88 13.23 9.24
C LEU A 385 -18.35 14.66 9.08
N ALA A 386 -19.14 15.59 8.51
CA ALA A 386 -18.72 16.98 8.28
C ALA A 386 -18.97 17.92 9.49
N GLY A 387 -19.87 17.55 10.42
CA GLY A 387 -20.32 18.41 11.52
C GLY A 387 -19.40 18.56 12.73
N ARG A 388 -18.19 17.97 12.73
CA ARG A 388 -17.23 18.05 13.86
C ARG A 388 -16.02 18.93 13.53
N ARG A 389 -16.21 20.25 13.46
CA ARG A 389 -15.11 21.22 13.65
C ARG A 389 -15.07 21.61 15.13
N LEU A 390 -14.02 21.22 15.84
CA LEU A 390 -13.75 21.71 17.19
C LEU A 390 -13.20 23.16 17.09
N PRO A 391 -13.87 24.19 17.65
CA PRO A 391 -13.31 25.52 17.77
C PRO A 391 -12.16 25.46 18.78
N GLY A 392 -10.93 25.69 18.32
CA GLY A 392 -9.73 25.67 19.19
C GLY A 392 -8.42 25.25 18.51
N ALA A 393 -8.46 24.70 17.29
CA ALA A 393 -7.25 24.21 16.61
C ALA A 393 -6.33 25.33 16.07
N GLU A 394 -6.77 26.59 16.01
CA GLU A 394 -5.95 27.70 15.50
C GLU A 394 -4.96 28.27 16.53
N HIS A 395 -5.23 28.17 17.83
CA HIS A 395 -4.40 28.79 18.86
C HIS A 395 -3.19 27.95 19.33
N ALA A 396 -3.10 26.67 18.92
CA ALA A 396 -1.96 25.81 19.29
C ALA A 396 -0.74 25.95 18.36
N ASN A 397 -0.84 26.72 17.27
CA ASN A 397 0.21 26.85 16.26
C ASN A 397 1.23 28.00 16.53
N GLN A 398 1.16 28.67 17.68
CA GLN A 398 1.98 29.86 17.95
C GLN A 398 2.88 29.77 19.19
N VAL A 399 3.46 28.59 19.47
CA VAL A 399 4.66 28.56 20.33
C VAL A 399 5.88 28.58 19.41
N PRO A 400 6.65 29.69 19.33
CA PRO A 400 7.85 29.75 18.51
C PRO A 400 8.85 28.72 19.05
N VAL A 401 9.06 27.65 18.29
CA VAL A 401 10.10 26.67 18.60
C VAL A 401 11.43 27.29 18.18
N VAL A 402 12.07 28.00 19.11
CA VAL A 402 13.48 28.40 18.95
C VAL A 402 14.32 27.13 19.01
N THR A 403 14.53 26.48 17.87
CA THR A 403 15.42 25.32 17.79
C THR A 403 16.85 25.79 17.61
N LYS A 404 17.67 25.62 18.64
CA LYS A 404 19.12 25.48 18.45
C LYS A 404 19.37 24.34 17.43
N PRO A 405 20.42 24.43 16.62
CA PRO A 405 20.73 23.40 15.62
C PRO A 405 20.90 22.02 16.28
N LEU A 406 20.23 21.00 15.71
CA LEU A 406 20.33 19.61 16.19
C LEU A 406 21.63 18.92 15.69
N TRP A 407 22.24 19.43 14.63
CA TRP A 407 23.34 18.76 13.94
C TRP A 407 24.56 18.42 14.83
N PRO A 408 24.98 19.23 15.84
CA PRO A 408 26.13 18.85 16.66
C PRO A 408 25.84 17.61 17.52
N TRP A 409 24.61 17.51 18.02
CA TRP A 409 24.15 16.36 18.80
C TRP A 409 23.99 15.12 17.93
N VAL A 410 23.55 15.30 16.68
CA VAL A 410 23.43 14.21 15.70
C VAL A 410 24.80 13.67 15.34
N LEU A 411 25.79 14.52 15.07
CA LEU A 411 27.16 14.09 14.78
C LEU A 411 27.80 13.40 16.00
N GLY A 412 27.63 13.97 17.19
CA GLY A 412 28.13 13.36 18.42
C GLY A 412 27.52 11.97 18.65
N GLY A 413 26.19 11.84 18.54
CA GLY A 413 25.53 10.55 18.77
C GLY A 413 25.80 9.54 17.65
N MET A 414 25.96 9.99 16.41
CA MET A 414 26.41 9.16 15.30
C MET A 414 27.78 8.54 15.60
N ALA A 415 28.75 9.34 16.06
CA ALA A 415 30.07 8.85 16.46
C ALA A 415 29.98 7.85 17.62
N MET A 416 29.11 8.10 18.61
CA MET A 416 28.89 7.18 19.73
C MET A 416 28.24 5.86 19.30
N ILE A 417 27.26 5.88 18.41
CA ILE A 417 26.58 4.67 17.90
C ILE A 417 27.52 3.87 16.99
N ALA A 418 28.41 4.54 16.25
CA ALA A 418 29.42 3.88 15.41
C ALA A 418 30.58 3.26 16.22
N LEU A 419 30.69 3.56 17.52
CA LEU A 419 31.82 3.14 18.35
C LEU A 419 32.05 1.62 18.36
N PRO A 420 31.03 0.74 18.46
CA PRO A 420 31.28 -0.71 18.40
C PRO A 420 31.89 -1.16 17.05
N ALA A 421 31.49 -0.57 15.93
CA ALA A 421 32.10 -0.87 14.63
C ALA A 421 33.53 -0.31 14.53
N LEU A 422 33.78 0.90 15.07
CA LEU A 422 35.12 1.48 15.17
C LEU A 422 36.06 0.62 16.04
N MET A 423 35.58 0.13 17.18
CA MET A 423 36.31 -0.79 18.05
C MET A 423 36.56 -2.14 17.39
N ASN A 424 35.62 -2.61 16.56
CA ASN A 424 35.80 -3.84 15.78
C ASN A 424 36.81 -3.67 14.65
N GLY A 425 36.99 -2.45 14.14
CA GLY A 425 37.86 -2.13 13.00
C GLY A 425 37.24 -2.42 11.63
N ALA A 426 36.03 -2.99 11.58
CA ALA A 426 35.30 -3.29 10.36
C ALA A 426 33.77 -3.32 10.59
N PRO A 427 32.95 -3.10 9.54
CA PRO A 427 31.53 -3.42 9.59
C PRO A 427 31.28 -4.89 9.94
N PHE A 428 30.16 -5.18 10.59
CA PHE A 428 29.77 -6.55 10.94
C PHE A 428 29.11 -7.24 9.75
N ILE A 429 29.41 -8.54 9.59
CA ILE A 429 28.95 -9.38 8.48
C ILE A 429 28.16 -10.58 9.03
N TYR A 430 27.03 -10.88 8.38
CA TYR A 430 26.21 -12.08 8.62
C TYR A 430 26.12 -12.92 7.34
N PHE A 431 25.60 -14.15 7.44
CA PHE A 431 25.50 -15.10 6.32
C PHE A 431 24.89 -14.49 5.05
N ASP A 432 23.82 -13.68 5.16
CA ASP A 432 23.19 -13.06 3.98
C ASP A 432 23.80 -11.71 3.58
N SER A 433 24.80 -11.20 4.30
CA SER A 433 25.40 -9.91 3.99
C SER A 433 26.07 -9.94 2.62
N VAL A 434 26.51 -11.13 2.17
CA VAL A 434 27.06 -11.37 0.84
C VAL A 434 26.18 -10.72 -0.24
N TYR A 435 24.87 -10.92 -0.21
CA TYR A 435 23.94 -10.41 -1.22
C TYR A 435 23.85 -8.87 -1.28
N TYR A 436 24.33 -8.17 -0.25
CA TYR A 436 24.32 -6.70 -0.18
C TYR A 436 25.68 -6.08 -0.41
N VAL A 437 26.77 -6.83 -0.20
CA VAL A 437 28.14 -6.32 -0.27
C VAL A 437 28.93 -6.84 -1.48
N SER A 438 28.44 -7.88 -2.19
CA SER A 438 29.24 -8.63 -3.16
C SER A 438 29.16 -8.22 -4.63
N SER A 439 28.41 -7.19 -5.07
CA SER A 439 28.29 -6.95 -6.52
C SER A 439 28.19 -5.51 -7.02
N THR A 440 29.07 -5.22 -8.00
CA THR A 440 28.96 -4.22 -9.07
C THR A 440 27.85 -4.56 -10.08
N ASP A 441 27.44 -5.84 -10.17
CA ASP A 441 26.35 -6.29 -11.04
C ASP A 441 24.97 -5.74 -10.65
N ALA A 442 24.70 -5.48 -9.38
CA ALA A 442 23.42 -4.91 -8.97
C ALA A 442 23.19 -3.50 -9.54
N ILE A 443 24.27 -2.72 -9.71
CA ILE A 443 24.25 -1.41 -10.34
C ILE A 443 24.10 -1.57 -11.85
N ARG A 444 24.82 -2.52 -12.46
CA ARG A 444 24.71 -2.87 -13.89
C ARG A 444 23.30 -3.30 -14.26
N THR A 445 22.70 -4.27 -13.57
CA THR A 445 21.30 -4.71 -13.82
C THR A 445 20.29 -3.59 -13.57
N ALA A 446 20.51 -2.73 -12.58
CA ALA A 446 19.64 -1.58 -12.33
C ALA A 446 19.77 -0.52 -13.44
N LEU A 447 20.98 -0.27 -13.94
CA LEU A 447 21.25 0.62 -15.06
C LEU A 447 20.76 0.05 -16.38
N GLU A 448 20.97 -1.23 -16.66
CA GLU A 448 20.46 -1.94 -17.84
C GLU A 448 18.93 -1.94 -17.84
N GLY A 449 18.27 -2.16 -16.70
CA GLY A 449 16.82 -2.04 -16.55
C GLY A 449 16.28 -0.59 -16.67
N LEU A 450 17.10 0.42 -16.33
CA LEU A 450 16.76 1.84 -16.50
C LEU A 450 17.07 2.39 -17.90
N LEU A 451 18.08 1.83 -18.58
CA LEU A 451 18.55 2.25 -19.91
C LEU A 451 17.83 1.50 -21.04
N SER A 452 17.36 0.27 -20.79
CA SER A 452 16.41 -0.44 -21.67
C SER A 452 15.00 0.17 -21.64
N PHE A 453 14.77 1.17 -20.79
CA PHE A 453 13.56 2.00 -20.78
C PHE A 453 13.59 2.97 -21.98
N GLY A 454 13.42 2.45 -23.20
CA GLY A 454 13.20 3.27 -24.39
C GLY A 454 13.78 2.82 -25.72
N SER A 455 14.47 1.67 -25.81
CA SER A 455 15.03 1.20 -27.09
C SER A 455 14.72 -0.27 -27.35
N ASP A 456 13.60 -0.55 -28.02
CA ASP A 456 13.44 -1.75 -28.84
C ASP A 456 14.25 -1.59 -30.13
N THR A 457 15.57 -1.43 -29.99
CA THR A 457 16.48 -1.70 -31.10
C THR A 457 17.23 -2.96 -30.73
N ALA A 458 16.83 -4.07 -31.36
CA ALA A 458 17.71 -5.18 -31.62
C ALA A 458 18.96 -4.62 -32.32
N ALA A 459 19.98 -4.30 -31.53
CA ALA A 459 21.29 -3.88 -32.00
C ALA A 459 22.31 -4.75 -31.28
N THR A 460 22.75 -5.78 -32.00
CA THR A 460 24.06 -6.46 -31.90
C THR A 460 24.93 -6.03 -30.71
N GLY A 461 24.95 -6.85 -29.67
CA GLY A 461 25.77 -6.68 -28.47
C GLY A 461 27.28 -6.89 -28.68
N ALA A 462 27.89 -6.25 -29.67
CA ALA A 462 29.31 -6.42 -29.97
C ALA A 462 30.21 -5.22 -29.62
N ASP A 463 29.71 -3.98 -29.56
CA ASP A 463 30.64 -2.82 -29.64
C ASP A 463 30.80 -1.96 -28.37
N LEU A 464 30.21 -2.33 -27.22
CA LEU A 464 30.42 -1.63 -25.94
C LEU A 464 31.33 -2.37 -24.95
N ALA A 465 31.82 -3.56 -25.30
CA ALA A 465 32.74 -4.34 -24.48
C ALA A 465 34.22 -3.87 -24.56
N ALA A 466 34.54 -2.92 -25.45
CA ALA A 466 35.93 -2.58 -25.78
C ALA A 466 36.56 -1.43 -24.94
N SER A 467 35.86 -0.89 -23.93
CA SER A 467 36.39 0.27 -23.17
C SER A 467 36.04 0.29 -21.67
N ALA A 468 36.16 -0.86 -21.00
CA ALA A 468 36.29 -0.93 -19.55
C ALA A 468 37.69 -1.45 -19.18
N PRO A 469 38.42 -0.85 -18.22
CA PRO A 469 39.74 -1.31 -17.83
C PRO A 469 39.68 -2.75 -17.32
N GLN A 470 40.50 -3.63 -17.91
CA GLN A 470 40.72 -5.00 -17.47
C GLN A 470 41.25 -5.01 -16.03
N LEU A 471 40.34 -5.15 -15.07
CA LEU A 471 40.61 -5.36 -13.64
C LEU A 471 39.52 -6.30 -13.08
N ALA A 472 39.42 -7.48 -13.66
CA ALA A 472 38.66 -8.60 -13.11
C ALA A 472 39.54 -9.85 -13.26
N GLY A 473 40.38 -10.09 -12.25
CA GLY A 473 41.02 -11.38 -12.07
C GLY A 473 39.96 -12.41 -11.68
N ASP A 474 40.10 -13.59 -12.25
CA ASP A 474 39.22 -14.75 -12.13
C ASP A 474 38.77 -15.01 -10.68
N VAL A 475 37.47 -14.84 -10.43
CA VAL A 475 36.79 -15.49 -9.31
C VAL A 475 35.60 -16.22 -9.91
N ALA A 476 35.80 -17.51 -10.15
CA ALA A 476 34.75 -18.44 -10.53
C ALA A 476 33.67 -18.44 -9.43
N MET A 477 32.48 -17.96 -9.77
CA MET A 477 31.25 -18.31 -9.06
C MET A 477 31.06 -19.83 -9.19
N PRO A 478 30.51 -20.52 -8.18
CA PRO A 478 30.22 -21.96 -8.28
C PRO A 478 29.37 -22.20 -9.53
N ALA A 479 29.76 -23.23 -10.28
CA ALA A 479 29.23 -23.55 -11.59
C ALA A 479 27.70 -23.43 -11.63
N GLY A 480 27.20 -22.58 -12.53
CA GLY A 480 25.81 -22.68 -12.96
C GLY A 480 25.57 -24.07 -13.56
N PRO A 481 24.31 -24.54 -13.62
CA PRO A 481 24.01 -25.81 -14.25
C PRO A 481 24.57 -25.80 -15.67
N ALA A 482 25.33 -26.85 -16.02
CA ALA A 482 25.53 -27.18 -17.41
C ALA A 482 24.15 -27.39 -18.05
N ASP A 483 24.01 -26.96 -19.30
CA ASP A 483 22.81 -27.04 -20.16
C ASP A 483 21.80 -25.89 -20.00
N GLY A 484 21.99 -24.83 -20.80
CA GLY A 484 20.93 -23.94 -21.29
C GLY A 484 19.94 -23.33 -20.28
N ALA A 485 20.24 -23.33 -18.99
CA ALA A 485 19.28 -23.04 -17.93
C ALA A 485 19.23 -21.54 -17.60
N THR A 486 18.01 -20.98 -17.62
CA THR A 486 17.65 -19.63 -17.14
C THR A 486 18.29 -19.31 -15.79
N GLU A 487 18.83 -18.10 -15.63
CA GLU A 487 19.41 -17.64 -14.35
C GLU A 487 18.30 -17.54 -13.29
N VAL A 488 18.37 -18.37 -12.24
CA VAL A 488 17.38 -18.37 -11.15
C VAL A 488 17.69 -17.25 -10.16
N VAL A 489 16.75 -16.30 -10.01
CA VAL A 489 16.89 -15.17 -9.09
C VAL A 489 15.93 -15.33 -7.90
N TYR A 490 16.49 -15.43 -6.69
CA TYR A 490 15.67 -15.53 -5.47
C TYR A 490 15.12 -14.18 -5.03
N ARG A 491 13.79 -14.06 -4.94
CA ARG A 491 13.07 -12.81 -4.63
C ARG A 491 13.20 -12.31 -3.18
N ASN A 492 13.73 -13.11 -2.26
CA ASN A 492 13.65 -12.81 -0.81
C ASN A 492 14.64 -11.73 -0.31
N ARG A 493 15.32 -11.01 -1.22
CA ARG A 493 16.26 -9.94 -0.87
C ARG A 493 15.86 -8.65 -1.58
N SER A 494 15.81 -7.55 -0.85
CA SER A 494 15.36 -6.26 -1.38
C SER A 494 16.34 -5.73 -2.43
N LEU A 495 15.84 -5.55 -3.66
CA LEU A 495 16.58 -4.88 -4.73
C LEU A 495 16.98 -3.46 -4.33
N TYR A 496 16.06 -2.71 -3.71
CA TYR A 496 16.27 -1.32 -3.29
C TYR A 496 17.39 -1.19 -2.26
N PHE A 497 17.38 -2.06 -1.26
CA PHE A 497 18.42 -2.07 -0.25
C PHE A 497 19.77 -2.47 -0.85
N ARG A 498 19.77 -3.48 -1.74
CA ARG A 498 20.98 -3.94 -2.42
C ARG A 498 21.66 -2.82 -3.21
N ILE A 499 20.91 -2.01 -3.97
CA ILE A 499 21.45 -0.87 -4.74
C ILE A 499 22.12 0.16 -3.82
N ILE A 500 21.47 0.52 -2.72
CA ILE A 500 22.01 1.55 -1.81
C ILE A 500 23.21 1.00 -1.02
N ALA A 501 23.11 -0.24 -0.54
CA ALA A 501 24.19 -0.88 0.20
C ALA A 501 25.44 -1.08 -0.66
N SER A 502 25.29 -1.54 -1.91
CA SER A 502 26.43 -1.71 -2.82
C SER A 502 27.07 -0.38 -3.20
N ALA A 503 26.29 0.67 -3.44
CA ALA A 503 26.80 2.00 -3.70
C ALA A 503 27.60 2.55 -2.50
N MET A 504 27.10 2.38 -1.27
CA MET A 504 27.82 2.79 -0.06
C MET A 504 29.06 1.94 0.22
N GLN A 505 29.01 0.65 -0.12
CA GLN A 505 30.16 -0.25 -0.06
C GLN A 505 31.26 0.20 -1.02
N ALA A 506 30.90 0.58 -2.25
CA ALA A 506 31.84 1.06 -3.26
C ALA A 506 32.50 2.39 -2.87
N VAL A 507 31.74 3.32 -2.28
CA VAL A 507 32.25 4.66 -1.92
C VAL A 507 33.16 4.63 -0.69
N GLY A 508 32.87 3.79 0.30
CA GLY A 508 33.55 3.88 1.59
C GLY A 508 33.56 2.60 2.41
N GLY A 509 33.50 1.42 1.79
CA GLY A 509 33.68 0.14 2.47
C GLY A 509 32.61 -0.16 3.54
N GLY A 510 31.42 0.42 3.43
CA GLY A 510 30.30 0.25 4.36
C GLY A 510 30.22 1.30 5.47
N TRP A 511 31.30 2.06 5.73
CA TRP A 511 31.29 3.15 6.73
C TRP A 511 30.24 4.25 6.49
N PRO A 512 29.96 4.67 5.23
CA PRO A 512 28.87 5.63 4.97
C PRO A 512 27.50 5.15 5.46
N MET A 513 27.25 3.84 5.40
CA MET A 513 26.01 3.23 5.84
C MET A 513 25.89 3.28 7.37
N ILE A 514 26.98 2.97 8.09
CA ILE A 514 27.06 3.07 9.56
C ILE A 514 26.82 4.52 10.01
N ALA A 515 27.44 5.49 9.33
CA ALA A 515 27.25 6.90 9.60
C ALA A 515 25.78 7.33 9.38
N LEU A 516 25.16 6.90 8.28
CA LEU A 516 23.75 7.18 8.00
C LEU A 516 22.83 6.60 9.08
N TYR A 517 23.03 5.33 9.45
CA TYR A 517 22.27 4.65 10.50
C TYR A 517 22.43 5.31 11.87
N GLY A 518 23.66 5.66 12.25
CA GLY A 518 23.94 6.39 13.49
C GLY A 518 23.30 7.78 13.50
N ALA A 519 23.38 8.52 12.39
CA ALA A 519 22.80 9.86 12.26
C ALA A 519 21.26 9.83 12.33
N LEU A 520 20.61 8.92 11.59
CA LEU A 520 19.14 8.78 11.61
C LEU A 520 18.64 8.37 12.99
N THR A 521 19.28 7.38 13.62
CA THR A 521 18.91 6.93 14.97
C THR A 521 19.02 8.07 15.97
N THR A 522 20.17 8.74 16.00
CA THR A 522 20.41 9.86 16.93
C THR A 522 19.44 11.01 16.69
N TRP A 523 19.15 11.34 15.43
CA TRP A 523 18.21 12.39 15.07
C TRP A 523 16.79 12.08 15.54
N MET A 524 16.31 10.85 15.34
CA MET A 524 14.99 10.45 15.82
C MET A 524 14.90 10.44 17.35
N LEU A 525 15.93 9.95 18.04
CA LEU A 525 16.02 10.02 19.51
C LEU A 525 16.03 11.47 20.00
N ALA A 526 16.71 12.38 19.31
CA ALA A 526 16.72 13.80 19.63
C ALA A 526 15.34 14.44 19.42
N LEU A 527 14.59 14.05 18.38
CA LEU A 527 13.20 14.50 18.17
C LEU A 527 12.26 13.96 19.25
N ILE A 528 12.40 12.71 19.68
CA ILE A 528 11.62 12.16 20.81
C ILE A 528 11.90 12.97 22.07
N TRP A 529 13.17 13.22 22.38
CA TRP A 529 13.57 13.96 23.58
C TRP A 529 13.09 15.42 23.58
N THR A 530 13.21 16.09 22.43
CA THR A 530 12.87 17.52 22.32
C THR A 530 11.39 17.77 22.03
N ARG A 531 10.82 17.10 21.03
CA ARG A 531 9.43 17.31 20.58
C ARG A 531 8.43 16.47 21.37
N GLY A 532 8.77 15.22 21.67
CA GLY A 532 7.91 14.32 22.42
C GLY A 532 7.88 14.67 23.91
N LEU A 533 9.06 14.81 24.52
CA LEU A 533 9.22 14.98 25.97
C LEU A 533 9.43 16.44 26.41
N GLY A 534 9.61 17.37 25.48
CA GLY A 534 9.81 18.79 25.79
C GLY A 534 11.13 19.11 26.50
N ARG A 535 12.16 18.27 26.33
CA ARG A 535 13.44 18.38 27.06
C ARG A 535 14.56 18.97 26.22
N ARG A 536 15.52 19.60 26.90
CA ARG A 536 16.75 20.11 26.28
C ARG A 536 17.77 18.99 26.10
N LEU A 537 18.52 19.05 25.00
CA LEU A 537 19.67 18.18 24.76
C LEU A 537 20.84 18.64 25.65
N THR A 538 21.52 17.68 26.27
CA THR A 538 22.61 17.91 27.21
C THR A 538 23.70 16.85 27.00
N GLY A 539 24.91 17.06 27.53
CA GLY A 539 25.96 16.03 27.51
C GLY A 539 25.51 14.70 28.13
N ARG A 540 24.63 14.75 29.15
CA ARG A 540 24.03 13.55 29.76
C ARG A 540 23.13 12.78 28.79
N TRP A 541 22.36 13.48 27.96
CA TRP A 541 21.55 12.84 26.92
C TRP A 541 22.46 12.13 25.90
N LEU A 542 23.53 12.79 25.47
CA LEU A 542 24.49 12.22 24.53
C LEU A 542 25.21 11.00 25.11
N ALA A 543 25.63 11.08 26.37
CA ALA A 543 26.20 9.94 27.10
C ALA A 543 25.21 8.78 27.20
N GLY A 544 23.91 9.06 27.39
CA GLY A 544 22.85 8.05 27.35
C GLY A 544 22.70 7.37 25.99
N VAL A 545 22.77 8.13 24.90
CA VAL A 545 22.78 7.56 23.53
C VAL A 545 23.99 6.66 23.33
N GLY A 546 25.18 7.08 23.77
CA GLY A 546 26.38 6.25 23.70
C GLY A 546 26.30 4.99 24.56
N ALA A 547 25.76 5.08 25.77
CA ALA A 547 25.55 3.93 26.64
C ALA A 547 24.58 2.91 26.01
N ILE A 548 23.49 3.36 25.37
CA ILE A 548 22.60 2.46 24.64
C ILE A 548 23.32 1.85 23.44
N GLY A 549 24.08 2.65 22.68
CA GLY A 549 24.87 2.15 21.54
C GLY A 549 25.89 1.07 21.90
N LEU A 550 26.55 1.21 23.06
CA LEU A 550 27.64 0.33 23.51
C LEU A 550 27.16 -0.88 24.33
N LEU A 551 26.14 -0.70 25.18
CA LEU A 551 25.69 -1.73 26.13
C LEU A 551 24.48 -2.52 25.63
N THR A 552 23.99 -2.23 24.43
CA THR A 552 22.87 -2.94 23.78
C THR A 552 23.23 -3.26 22.33
N PRO A 553 22.44 -4.08 21.61
CA PRO A 553 22.76 -4.43 20.23
C PRO A 553 22.65 -3.26 19.25
N LEU A 554 22.25 -2.05 19.67
CA LEU A 554 22.07 -0.90 18.77
C LEU A 554 23.33 -0.62 17.94
N GLY A 555 24.51 -0.50 18.56
CA GLY A 555 25.74 -0.21 17.81
C GLY A 555 26.18 -1.39 16.92
N LEU A 556 25.90 -2.63 17.34
CA LEU A 556 26.11 -3.83 16.52
C LEU A 556 25.26 -3.78 15.25
N PHE A 557 23.95 -3.54 15.37
CA PHE A 557 23.04 -3.46 14.22
C PHE A 557 23.25 -2.20 13.38
N ALA A 558 23.76 -1.10 13.95
CA ALA A 558 24.19 0.06 13.19
C ALA A 558 25.44 -0.22 12.34
N GLY A 559 26.33 -1.09 12.83
CA GLY A 559 27.50 -1.57 12.11
C GLY A 559 27.25 -2.76 11.19
N LEU A 560 26.07 -3.40 11.25
CA LEU A 560 25.75 -4.60 10.49
C LEU A 560 25.39 -4.25 9.06
N ALA A 561 26.03 -4.90 8.09
CA ALA A 561 25.75 -4.75 6.66
C ALA A 561 24.44 -5.45 6.25
N MET A 562 23.33 -5.07 6.89
CA MET A 562 21.99 -5.63 6.72
C MET A 562 20.88 -4.59 7.01
N PRO A 563 19.64 -4.81 6.52
CA PRO A 563 18.54 -3.89 6.75
C PRO A 563 17.95 -3.95 8.17
N ASP A 564 18.43 -4.82 9.06
CA ASP A 564 17.79 -5.13 10.35
C ASP A 564 17.53 -3.94 11.26
N LEU A 565 18.45 -2.96 11.34
CA LEU A 565 18.26 -1.77 12.15
C LEU A 565 17.02 -0.95 11.70
N LEU A 566 16.66 -1.05 10.42
CA LEU A 566 15.51 -0.35 9.86
C LEU A 566 14.19 -0.76 10.53
N ALA A 567 14.10 -1.96 11.14
CA ALA A 567 12.94 -2.34 11.96
C ALA A 567 12.77 -1.39 13.17
N GLY A 568 13.86 -1.13 13.89
CA GLY A 568 13.85 -0.21 15.04
C GLY A 568 13.62 1.24 14.60
N LEU A 569 14.24 1.67 13.50
CA LEU A 569 14.02 3.00 12.92
C LEU A 569 12.59 3.20 12.42
N LEU A 570 11.96 2.15 11.87
CA LEU A 570 10.55 2.19 11.48
C LEU A 570 9.66 2.42 12.70
N ILE A 571 9.88 1.69 13.80
CA ILE A 571 9.11 1.87 15.04
C ILE A 571 9.28 3.30 15.59
N LEU A 572 10.51 3.84 15.59
CA LEU A 572 10.78 5.23 15.98
C LEU A 572 10.08 6.25 15.07
N ALA A 573 10.13 6.03 13.75
CA ALA A 573 9.48 6.91 12.77
C ALA A 573 7.96 6.93 12.96
N VAL A 574 7.34 5.76 13.15
CA VAL A 574 5.90 5.64 13.44
C VAL A 574 5.55 6.35 14.75
N ALA A 575 6.33 6.16 15.82
CA ALA A 575 6.10 6.83 17.10
C ALA A 575 6.13 8.36 16.96
N LEU A 576 7.10 8.91 16.22
CA LEU A 576 7.20 10.33 15.94
C LEU A 576 6.07 10.85 15.05
N LEU A 577 5.73 10.15 13.97
CA LEU A 577 4.66 10.57 13.06
C LEU A 577 3.30 10.62 13.78
N VAL A 578 3.02 9.65 14.65
CA VAL A 578 1.74 9.55 15.36
C VAL A 578 1.69 10.46 16.59
N ALA A 579 2.75 10.54 17.39
CA ALA A 579 2.73 11.36 18.61
C ALA A 579 3.05 12.85 18.37
N CYS A 580 3.90 13.15 17.38
CA CYS A 580 4.51 14.47 17.24
C CYS A 580 4.07 15.20 15.96
N TRP A 581 3.08 14.71 15.19
CA TRP A 581 2.68 15.26 13.88
C TRP A 581 2.71 16.80 13.80
N HIS A 582 1.97 17.49 14.67
CA HIS A 582 1.86 18.95 14.65
C HIS A 582 3.14 19.67 15.02
N SER A 583 3.98 19.06 15.85
CA SER A 583 5.27 19.62 16.27
C SER A 583 6.39 19.40 15.24
N LEU A 584 6.19 18.51 14.26
CA LEU A 584 7.16 18.22 13.21
C LEU A 584 7.03 19.19 12.05
N THR A 585 8.17 19.64 11.51
CA THR A 585 8.22 20.44 10.28
C THR A 585 7.87 19.59 9.05
N ARG A 586 7.54 20.23 7.92
CA ARG A 586 7.24 19.51 6.67
C ARG A 586 8.40 18.61 6.23
N MET A 587 9.64 19.10 6.36
CA MET A 587 10.85 18.33 6.04
C MET A 587 11.03 17.14 6.99
N GLN A 588 10.81 17.33 8.29
CA GLN A 588 10.88 16.23 9.27
C GLN A 588 9.86 15.14 8.95
N ARG A 589 8.62 15.50 8.61
CA ARG A 589 7.59 14.53 8.21
C ARG A 589 8.00 13.79 6.93
N ALA A 590 8.52 14.50 5.94
CA ALA A 590 8.99 13.89 4.69
C ALA A 590 10.11 12.88 4.96
N ILE A 591 11.15 13.25 5.72
CA ILE A 591 12.26 12.35 6.08
C ILE A 591 11.72 11.12 6.82
N LEU A 592 10.86 11.30 7.82
CA LEU A 592 10.28 10.17 8.60
C LEU A 592 9.43 9.24 7.72
N CYS A 593 8.60 9.79 6.82
CA CYS A 593 7.82 8.98 5.88
C CYS A 593 8.71 8.23 4.89
N THR A 594 9.78 8.87 4.40
CA THR A 594 10.77 8.25 3.51
C THR A 594 11.55 7.16 4.24
N THR A 595 11.98 7.38 5.49
CA THR A 595 12.62 6.33 6.29
C THR A 595 11.69 5.15 6.54
N ALA A 596 10.41 5.42 6.84
CA ALA A 596 9.42 4.36 7.01
C ALA A 596 9.18 3.58 5.71
N LEU A 597 9.02 4.27 4.58
CA LEU A 597 8.90 3.65 3.25
C LEU A 597 10.14 2.80 2.92
N PHE A 598 11.33 3.38 3.09
CA PHE A 598 12.61 2.72 2.82
C PHE A 598 12.79 1.47 3.69
N ALA A 599 12.45 1.54 4.98
CA ALA A 599 12.48 0.40 5.87
C ALA A 599 11.58 -0.74 5.37
N MET A 600 10.36 -0.43 4.93
CA MET A 600 9.38 -1.41 4.45
C MET A 600 9.79 -2.07 3.13
N ILE A 601 10.34 -1.31 2.17
CA ILE A 601 10.84 -1.89 0.91
C ILE A 601 12.17 -2.65 1.08
N SER A 602 12.86 -2.46 2.21
CA SER A 602 14.13 -3.14 2.49
C SER A 602 13.96 -4.56 3.01
N HIS A 603 12.80 -4.92 3.59
CA HIS A 603 12.53 -6.27 4.09
C HIS A 603 11.03 -6.53 4.31
N GLY A 604 10.53 -7.70 3.89
CA GLY A 604 9.09 -8.03 4.00
C GLY A 604 8.51 -7.98 5.42
N SER A 605 9.27 -8.37 6.45
CA SER A 605 8.79 -8.27 7.84
C SER A 605 8.59 -6.82 8.31
N HIS A 606 9.30 -5.84 7.72
CA HIS A 606 9.08 -4.43 8.04
C HIS A 606 7.79 -3.90 7.42
N LEU A 607 7.41 -4.39 6.23
CA LEU A 607 6.11 -4.08 5.61
C LEU A 607 4.96 -4.54 6.51
N LEU A 608 5.02 -5.78 7.01
CA LEU A 608 4.03 -6.32 7.94
C LEU A 608 3.98 -5.55 9.27
N LEU A 609 5.14 -5.20 9.82
CA LEU A 609 5.24 -4.40 11.05
C LEU A 609 4.63 -3.00 10.86
N GLY A 610 4.91 -2.36 9.73
CA GLY A 610 4.33 -1.09 9.34
C GLY A 610 2.82 -1.13 9.18
N ALA A 611 2.31 -2.17 8.52
CA ALA A 611 0.87 -2.39 8.33
C ALA A 611 0.15 -2.61 9.66
N ALA A 612 0.69 -3.48 10.54
CA ALA A 612 0.12 -3.77 11.84
C ALA A 612 0.08 -2.53 12.75
N LEU A 613 1.20 -1.79 12.85
CA LEU A 613 1.26 -0.55 13.61
C LEU A 613 0.34 0.53 13.03
N GLY A 614 0.35 0.73 11.70
CA GLY A 614 -0.48 1.72 11.02
C GLY A 614 -1.98 1.48 11.24
N ALA A 615 -2.44 0.23 11.05
CA ALA A 615 -3.84 -0.14 11.22
C ALA A 615 -4.29 -0.08 12.69
N GLY A 616 -3.50 -0.64 13.61
CA GLY A 616 -3.81 -0.61 15.04
C GLY A 616 -3.83 0.81 15.62
N LEU A 617 -2.91 1.68 15.16
CA LEU A 617 -2.90 3.08 15.57
C LEU A 617 -4.02 3.88 14.92
N LEU A 618 -4.40 3.61 13.66
CA LEU A 618 -5.55 4.26 13.04
C LEU A 618 -6.82 3.97 13.85
N ALA A 619 -7.07 2.71 14.21
CA ALA A 619 -8.24 2.31 15.00
C ALA A 619 -8.34 3.01 16.35
N THR A 620 -7.20 3.22 17.04
CA THR A 620 -7.15 3.82 18.38
C THR A 620 -7.04 5.35 18.37
N THR A 621 -6.65 5.96 17.25
CA THR A 621 -6.38 7.40 17.15
C THR A 621 -7.40 8.19 16.35
N LEU A 622 -8.52 7.60 15.92
CA LEU A 622 -9.60 8.29 15.17
C LEU A 622 -10.13 9.57 15.83
N ARG A 623 -9.95 9.72 17.16
CA ARG A 623 -10.38 10.89 17.93
C ARG A 623 -9.29 11.97 18.08
N ARG A 624 -8.09 11.77 17.52
CA ARG A 624 -6.92 12.65 17.67
C ARG A 624 -6.34 13.00 16.28
N PRO A 625 -6.72 14.15 15.69
CA PRO A 625 -6.48 14.43 14.27
C PRO A 625 -5.00 14.36 13.85
N GLY A 626 -4.07 14.87 14.68
CA GLY A 626 -2.64 14.75 14.41
C GLY A 626 -2.14 13.30 14.38
N ALA A 627 -2.60 12.49 15.34
CA ALA A 627 -2.24 11.08 15.41
C ALA A 627 -2.87 10.25 14.28
N THR A 628 -4.11 10.58 13.89
CA THR A 628 -4.77 10.00 12.71
C THR A 628 -3.99 10.30 11.43
N LEU A 629 -3.54 11.55 11.24
CA LEU A 629 -2.74 11.93 10.08
C LEU A 629 -1.39 11.20 10.05
N GLY A 630 -0.75 11.03 11.21
CA GLY A 630 0.45 10.21 11.35
C GLY A 630 0.21 8.75 10.95
N ALA A 631 -0.86 8.13 11.46
CA ALA A 631 -1.20 6.75 11.13
C ALA A 631 -1.54 6.57 9.64
N LEU A 632 -2.27 7.52 9.04
CA LEU A 632 -2.56 7.53 7.60
C LEU A 632 -1.29 7.69 6.77
N ALA A 633 -0.32 8.50 7.20
CA ALA A 633 0.96 8.64 6.52
C ALA A 633 1.75 7.32 6.55
N VAL A 634 1.73 6.59 7.67
CA VAL A 634 2.33 5.25 7.77
C VAL A 634 1.65 4.26 6.83
N LEU A 635 0.31 4.25 6.78
CA LEU A 635 -0.45 3.38 5.86
C LEU A 635 -0.23 3.74 4.38
N ALA A 636 -0.04 5.02 4.07
CA ALA A 636 0.36 5.45 2.74
C ALA A 636 1.77 4.94 2.37
N SER A 637 2.71 4.96 3.31
CA SER A 637 4.04 4.33 3.12
C SER A 637 3.94 2.81 2.93
N VAL A 638 3.01 2.12 3.61
CA VAL A 638 2.73 0.69 3.39
C VAL A 638 2.24 0.44 1.96
N GLY A 639 1.25 1.22 1.51
CA GLY A 639 0.75 1.11 0.13
C GLY A 639 1.82 1.41 -0.93
N GLY A 640 2.64 2.44 -0.70
CA GLY A 640 3.79 2.76 -1.55
C GLY A 640 4.84 1.65 -1.58
N ALA A 641 5.14 1.03 -0.43
CA ALA A 641 6.10 -0.06 -0.34
C ALA A 641 5.61 -1.32 -1.09
N ALA A 642 4.35 -1.70 -0.91
CA ALA A 642 3.75 -2.84 -1.61
C ALA A 642 3.73 -2.64 -3.13
N LEU A 643 3.47 -1.41 -3.58
CA LEU A 643 3.52 -1.04 -4.99
C LEU A 643 4.94 -1.14 -5.55
N LEU A 644 5.93 -0.61 -4.84
CA LEU A 644 7.34 -0.69 -5.24
C LEU A 644 7.84 -2.14 -5.27
N ASP A 645 7.47 -2.96 -4.29
CA ASP A 645 7.80 -4.40 -4.31
C ASP A 645 7.23 -5.06 -5.58
N THR A 646 5.94 -4.87 -5.85
CA THR A 646 5.29 -5.39 -7.06
C THR A 646 5.94 -4.88 -8.35
N ALA A 647 6.34 -3.61 -8.38
CA ALA A 647 7.03 -2.99 -9.51
C ALA A 647 8.39 -3.64 -9.76
N SER A 648 9.17 -3.88 -8.71
CA SER A 648 10.50 -4.49 -8.82
C SER A 648 10.44 -5.90 -9.43
N VAL A 649 9.38 -6.65 -9.11
CA VAL A 649 9.16 -8.01 -9.60
C VAL A 649 8.86 -8.00 -11.09
N ARG A 650 7.92 -7.16 -11.51
CA ARG A 650 7.58 -7.02 -12.94
C ARG A 650 8.74 -6.50 -13.78
N LEU A 651 9.64 -5.72 -13.18
CA LEU A 651 10.86 -5.27 -13.85
C LEU A 651 11.83 -6.44 -14.05
N LEU A 652 11.98 -7.31 -13.04
CA LEU A 652 12.83 -8.51 -13.11
C LEU A 652 12.24 -9.60 -14.02
N GLU A 653 10.92 -9.73 -14.12
CA GLU A 653 10.23 -10.70 -15.00
C GLU A 653 10.32 -10.33 -16.49
N ARG A 654 10.61 -9.07 -16.83
CA ARG A 654 10.69 -8.60 -18.23
C ARG A 654 12.05 -8.82 -18.89
N SER A 655 13.09 -9.18 -18.13
CA SER A 655 14.36 -9.62 -18.71
C SER A 655 14.23 -11.11 -19.04
N ASP A 656 14.13 -11.44 -20.33
CA ASP A 656 13.69 -12.74 -20.91
C ASP A 656 14.45 -14.02 -20.47
N ASP A 657 15.47 -13.93 -19.60
CA ASP A 657 16.32 -15.08 -19.21
C ASP A 657 16.25 -15.45 -17.72
N ARG A 658 15.32 -14.88 -16.93
CA ARG A 658 15.34 -15.02 -15.46
C ARG A 658 14.05 -15.59 -14.86
N THR A 659 14.19 -16.71 -14.15
CA THR A 659 13.10 -17.32 -13.36
C THR A 659 13.17 -16.82 -11.92
N ILE A 660 12.13 -16.14 -11.44
CA ILE A 660 12.07 -15.60 -10.08
C ILE A 660 11.41 -16.61 -9.13
N ILE A 661 12.15 -17.07 -8.11
CA ILE A 661 11.65 -18.04 -7.12
C ILE A 661 11.62 -17.43 -5.71
N HIS A 662 10.51 -17.58 -4.98
CA HIS A 662 10.47 -17.29 -3.55
C HIS A 662 10.92 -18.50 -2.74
N ARG A 663 11.80 -18.31 -1.75
CA ARG A 663 12.06 -19.40 -0.81
C ARG A 663 10.81 -19.64 0.04
N PRO A 664 10.35 -20.90 0.17
CA PRO A 664 9.09 -21.24 0.84
C PRO A 664 9.24 -21.20 2.37
N HIS A 665 9.48 -20.02 2.92
CA HIS A 665 9.71 -19.83 4.36
C HIS A 665 8.56 -20.39 5.19
N LEU A 666 7.32 -20.07 4.81
CA LEU A 666 6.14 -20.49 5.57
C LEU A 666 6.04 -22.02 5.63
N THR A 667 6.28 -22.72 4.52
CA THR A 667 6.34 -24.18 4.46
C THR A 667 7.43 -24.73 5.38
N ALA A 668 8.66 -24.21 5.26
CA ALA A 668 9.79 -24.66 6.07
C ALA A 668 9.53 -24.52 7.58
N HIS A 669 8.98 -23.39 8.02
CA HIS A 669 8.67 -23.14 9.43
C HIS A 669 7.49 -23.99 9.93
N LEU A 670 6.49 -24.26 9.09
CA LEU A 670 5.41 -25.16 9.47
C LEU A 670 5.88 -26.61 9.63
N ILE A 671 6.81 -27.07 8.79
CA ILE A 671 7.45 -28.37 8.97
C ILE A 671 8.24 -28.40 10.28
N ASP A 672 9.06 -27.37 10.53
CA ASP A 672 9.86 -27.26 11.76
C ASP A 672 8.98 -27.20 13.03
N SER A 673 7.80 -26.55 12.94
CA SER A 673 6.84 -26.40 14.05
C SER A 673 6.15 -27.68 14.54
N GLN A 674 6.46 -28.85 13.94
CA GLN A 674 5.76 -30.14 14.08
C GLN A 674 4.28 -30.14 13.64
N VAL A 675 3.57 -29.00 13.65
CA VAL A 675 2.18 -28.90 13.20
C VAL A 675 2.06 -29.24 11.71
N GLY A 676 2.96 -28.69 10.88
CA GLY A 676 3.05 -29.05 9.46
C GLY A 676 3.52 -30.49 9.25
N THR A 677 4.45 -31.00 10.07
CA THR A 677 4.87 -32.42 10.00
C THR A 677 3.70 -33.37 10.24
N HIS A 678 2.85 -33.08 11.23
CA HIS A 678 1.67 -33.90 11.49
C HIS A 678 0.68 -33.88 10.32
N TYR A 679 0.52 -32.73 9.67
CA TYR A 679 -0.30 -32.63 8.47
C TYR A 679 0.25 -33.48 7.33
N LEU A 680 1.56 -33.36 7.04
CA LEU A 680 2.23 -34.13 6.00
C LEU A 680 2.05 -35.64 6.20
N ARG A 681 2.31 -36.15 7.41
CA ARG A 681 2.21 -37.58 7.73
C ARG A 681 0.80 -38.15 7.58
N ARG A 682 -0.24 -37.32 7.66
CA ARG A 682 -1.65 -37.76 7.56
C ARG A 682 -2.21 -37.65 6.15
N HIS A 683 -1.86 -36.59 5.43
CA HIS A 683 -2.57 -36.19 4.21
C HIS A 683 -1.72 -36.29 2.94
N CYS A 684 -0.40 -36.51 3.03
CA CYS A 684 0.43 -36.61 1.84
C CYS A 684 0.07 -37.72 0.84
N PRO A 685 -0.52 -38.86 1.25
CA PRO A 685 -1.01 -39.84 0.28
C PRO A 685 -2.12 -39.31 -0.65
N GLU A 686 -2.82 -38.23 -0.31
CA GLU A 686 -4.05 -37.75 -1.00
C GLU A 686 -4.01 -36.26 -1.42
N SER A 687 -3.05 -35.47 -0.94
CA SER A 687 -3.14 -34.00 -0.98
C SER A 687 -2.47 -33.31 -2.18
N GLY A 688 -1.60 -33.99 -2.93
CA GLY A 688 -0.98 -33.45 -4.15
C GLY A 688 -0.05 -32.24 -3.96
N PHE A 689 0.44 -31.99 -2.74
CA PHE A 689 1.45 -30.95 -2.49
C PHE A 689 2.86 -31.42 -2.89
N ALA A 690 3.65 -30.53 -3.48
CA ALA A 690 5.05 -30.80 -3.85
C ALA A 690 5.90 -31.12 -2.62
N VAL A 691 5.64 -30.47 -1.48
CA VAL A 691 6.31 -30.73 -0.19
C VAL A 691 6.13 -32.17 0.31
N CYS A 692 5.13 -32.91 -0.17
CA CYS A 692 4.93 -34.30 0.19
C CYS A 692 6.05 -35.23 -0.28
N ALA A 693 6.84 -34.83 -1.27
CA ALA A 693 8.07 -35.53 -1.64
C ALA A 693 9.07 -35.62 -0.46
N TYR A 694 8.95 -34.74 0.54
CA TYR A 694 9.83 -34.68 1.71
C TYR A 694 9.12 -35.09 3.01
N ALA A 695 7.94 -35.72 2.93
CA ALA A 695 7.16 -36.11 4.10
C ALA A 695 7.93 -37.07 5.04
N ASP A 696 8.70 -38.01 4.46
CA ASP A 696 9.50 -38.99 5.22
C ASP A 696 10.72 -38.37 5.91
N GLN A 697 11.17 -37.20 5.46
CA GLN A 697 12.30 -36.47 6.04
C GLN A 697 11.86 -35.53 7.17
N ALA A 698 10.55 -35.33 7.37
CA ALA A 698 10.02 -34.41 8.37
C ALA A 698 10.02 -35.02 9.80
N PRO A 699 10.35 -34.23 10.85
CA PRO A 699 10.59 -32.78 10.83
C PRO A 699 12.01 -32.43 10.36
N MET A 700 12.10 -31.36 9.58
CA MET A 700 13.36 -30.76 9.15
C MET A 700 13.51 -29.38 9.77
N HIS A 701 14.72 -29.07 10.26
CA HIS A 701 15.01 -27.72 10.74
C HIS A 701 14.94 -26.73 9.57
N TRP A 702 14.24 -25.60 9.77
CA TRP A 702 13.94 -24.65 8.69
C TRP A 702 15.17 -24.10 7.95
N ILE A 703 16.31 -23.91 8.64
CA ILE A 703 17.55 -23.47 7.99
C ILE A 703 18.04 -24.53 7.00
N GLY A 704 18.00 -25.80 7.38
CA GLY A 704 18.38 -26.91 6.50
C GLY A 704 17.44 -27.02 5.30
N PHE A 705 16.14 -26.79 5.51
CA PHE A 705 15.16 -26.79 4.42
C PHE A 705 15.42 -25.69 3.39
N LEU A 706 15.72 -24.46 3.83
CA LEU A 706 15.73 -23.24 2.98
C LEU A 706 17.10 -22.87 2.41
N PHE A 707 18.17 -23.33 3.04
CA PHE A 707 19.54 -22.90 2.77
C PHE A 707 20.51 -24.09 2.68
N ALA A 708 20.03 -25.26 2.25
CA ALA A 708 20.91 -26.37 1.93
C ALA A 708 21.96 -25.90 0.91
N ASP A 709 23.23 -26.13 1.15
CA ASP A 709 24.31 -25.85 0.20
C ASP A 709 25.35 -26.98 0.26
N HIS A 710 26.45 -26.83 -0.46
CA HIS A 710 27.49 -27.86 -0.61
C HIS A 710 28.03 -28.44 0.72
N ASN A 711 27.83 -27.78 1.87
CA ASN A 711 28.31 -28.25 3.18
C ASN A 711 27.18 -28.63 4.17
N LEU A 712 25.92 -28.38 3.80
CA LEU A 712 24.71 -28.93 4.45
C LEU A 712 23.89 -29.70 3.39
N PRO A 713 24.34 -30.89 2.96
CA PRO A 713 23.74 -31.65 1.85
C PRO A 713 22.32 -32.18 2.15
N THR A 714 21.76 -31.87 3.31
CA THR A 714 20.44 -32.37 3.75
C THR A 714 19.43 -31.23 3.71
N GLY A 715 18.81 -31.04 2.55
CA GLY A 715 17.62 -30.21 2.43
C GLY A 715 17.17 -29.96 0.99
N PRO A 716 15.85 -29.80 0.76
CA PRO A 716 15.26 -29.61 -0.57
C PRO A 716 15.75 -28.34 -1.28
N PHE A 717 15.73 -27.19 -0.60
CA PHE A 717 15.94 -25.90 -1.25
C PHE A 717 17.36 -25.36 -0.98
N PRO A 718 18.15 -24.96 -2.01
CA PRO A 718 17.83 -24.85 -3.44
C PRO A 718 18.33 -26.04 -4.30
N ASN A 719 18.67 -27.18 -3.68
CA ASN A 719 19.32 -28.29 -4.37
C ASN A 719 18.39 -29.05 -5.34
N ASP A 720 17.07 -28.88 -5.21
CA ASP A 720 16.07 -29.47 -6.09
C ASP A 720 16.06 -28.87 -7.51
N PRO A 721 15.58 -29.62 -8.52
CA PRO A 721 15.31 -29.09 -9.85
C PRO A 721 14.47 -27.81 -9.81
N VAL A 722 14.72 -26.88 -10.73
CA VAL A 722 14.06 -25.55 -10.79
C VAL A 722 12.53 -25.67 -10.75
N ALA A 723 11.94 -26.66 -11.44
CA ALA A 723 10.50 -26.90 -11.44
C ALA A 723 9.94 -27.26 -10.04
N MET A 724 10.65 -28.07 -9.26
CA MET A 724 10.27 -28.41 -7.88
C MET A 724 10.41 -27.19 -6.97
N SER A 725 11.47 -26.41 -7.14
CA SER A 725 11.67 -25.14 -6.42
C SER A 725 10.53 -24.14 -6.69
N ILE A 726 10.03 -24.04 -7.93
CA ILE A 726 8.84 -23.23 -8.27
C ILE A 726 7.59 -23.80 -7.59
N ALA A 727 7.35 -25.11 -7.68
CA ALA A 727 6.17 -25.75 -7.11
C ALA A 727 6.07 -25.53 -5.58
N LEU A 728 7.18 -25.76 -4.87
CA LEU A 728 7.28 -25.48 -3.42
C LEU A 728 7.05 -24.00 -3.10
N SER A 729 7.54 -23.11 -3.97
CA SER A 729 7.39 -21.66 -3.84
C SER A 729 5.94 -21.20 -3.95
N GLU A 730 5.22 -21.66 -4.97
CA GLU A 730 3.84 -21.26 -5.26
C GLU A 730 2.83 -21.87 -4.28
N GLU A 731 3.10 -23.07 -3.78
CA GLU A 731 2.15 -23.77 -2.92
C GLU A 731 2.17 -23.33 -1.45
N GLN A 732 3.21 -22.61 -0.99
CA GLN A 732 3.44 -22.34 0.44
C GLN A 732 2.22 -21.76 1.18
N THR A 733 1.47 -20.87 0.52
CA THR A 733 0.26 -20.25 1.11
C THR A 733 -0.87 -21.26 1.21
N ARG A 734 -1.06 -22.07 0.17
CA ARG A 734 -2.09 -23.11 0.10
C ARG A 734 -1.79 -24.23 1.09
N PHE A 735 -0.53 -24.63 1.24
CA PHE A 735 -0.07 -25.56 2.27
C PHE A 735 -0.34 -25.01 3.68
N ALA A 736 0.02 -23.75 3.96
CA ALA A 736 -0.21 -23.14 5.27
C ALA A 736 -1.69 -23.04 5.64
N LEU A 737 -2.55 -22.69 4.68
CA LEU A 737 -4.00 -22.66 4.86
C LEU A 737 -4.55 -24.07 5.13
N ALA A 738 -4.03 -25.10 4.45
CA ALA A 738 -4.45 -26.48 4.66
C ALA A 738 -4.04 -27.00 6.05
N VAL A 739 -2.81 -26.69 6.50
CA VAL A 739 -2.35 -27.00 7.87
C VAL A 739 -3.20 -26.28 8.92
N PHE A 740 -3.55 -25.01 8.68
CA PHE A 740 -4.44 -24.26 9.57
C PHE A 740 -5.86 -24.85 9.61
N ALA A 741 -6.41 -25.26 8.47
CA ALA A 741 -7.74 -25.86 8.37
C ALA A 741 -7.82 -27.23 9.08
N ASP A 742 -6.77 -28.06 9.01
CA ASP A 742 -6.71 -29.35 9.73
C ASP A 742 -6.61 -29.17 11.25
N ALA A 743 -5.86 -28.16 11.71
CA ALA A 743 -5.47 -28.06 13.11
C ALA A 743 -5.48 -26.64 13.69
N PRO A 744 -6.60 -25.89 13.62
CA PRO A 744 -6.62 -24.45 13.89
C PRO A 744 -6.15 -24.10 15.31
N LEU A 745 -6.61 -24.83 16.34
CA LEU A 745 -6.22 -24.58 17.73
C LEU A 745 -4.73 -24.90 17.99
N ARG A 746 -4.18 -25.93 17.34
CA ARG A 746 -2.75 -26.29 17.48
C ARG A 746 -1.86 -25.29 16.75
N THR A 747 -2.26 -24.85 15.56
CA THR A 747 -1.56 -23.81 14.80
C THR A 747 -1.56 -22.47 15.54
N LEU A 748 -2.69 -22.08 16.15
CA LEU A 748 -2.76 -20.90 17.01
C LEU A 748 -1.91 -21.05 18.28
N GLY A 749 -1.95 -22.22 18.93
CA GLY A 749 -1.12 -22.52 20.09
C GLY A 749 0.38 -22.40 19.80
N PHE A 750 0.83 -22.97 18.67
CA PHE A 750 2.21 -22.81 18.19
C PHE A 750 2.55 -21.34 17.93
N ALA A 751 1.70 -20.62 17.19
CA ALA A 751 1.92 -19.20 16.88
C ALA A 751 2.08 -18.35 18.17
N MET A 752 1.26 -18.60 19.19
CA MET A 752 1.36 -17.92 20.49
C MET A 752 2.65 -18.29 21.24
N ALA A 753 3.00 -19.59 21.28
CA ALA A 753 4.22 -20.06 21.94
C ALA A 753 5.48 -19.48 21.28
N ALA A 754 5.55 -19.52 19.95
CA ALA A 754 6.65 -18.95 19.18
C ALA A 754 6.76 -17.43 19.37
N SER A 755 5.63 -16.71 19.42
CA SER A 755 5.60 -15.28 19.72
C SER A 755 6.13 -14.98 21.13
N ALA A 756 5.75 -15.78 22.12
CA ALA A 756 6.18 -15.63 23.51
C ALA A 756 7.68 -15.95 23.68
N GLU A 757 8.17 -17.01 23.04
CA GLU A 757 9.59 -17.34 23.00
C GLU A 757 10.39 -16.22 22.34
N GLN A 758 9.98 -15.76 21.16
CA GLN A 758 10.69 -14.70 20.43
C GLN A 758 10.77 -13.39 21.22
N LEU A 759 9.78 -13.09 22.07
CA LEU A 759 9.76 -11.88 22.89
C LEU A 759 10.91 -11.84 23.91
N VAL A 760 11.32 -13.00 24.41
CA VAL A 760 12.42 -13.15 25.40
C VAL A 760 13.71 -13.67 24.77
N ARG A 761 13.69 -14.11 23.52
CA ARG A 761 14.85 -14.63 22.79
C ARG A 761 15.55 -13.53 21.99
N PHE A 762 16.53 -12.89 22.62
CA PHE A 762 17.41 -11.90 21.98
C PHE A 762 18.85 -12.07 22.45
N ALA A 763 19.70 -12.62 21.60
CA ALA A 763 21.14 -12.73 21.83
C ALA A 763 21.94 -12.17 20.66
N SER A 764 23.10 -11.60 20.97
CA SER A 764 24.00 -10.97 19.98
C SER A 764 25.05 -11.94 19.44
N ASN A 765 25.26 -13.08 20.12
CA ASN A 765 26.23 -14.11 19.74
C ASN A 765 26.02 -14.68 18.33
N GLY A 766 24.76 -14.80 17.89
CA GLY A 766 24.39 -15.29 16.57
C GLY A 766 24.25 -14.21 15.49
N VAL A 767 24.62 -12.96 15.75
CA VAL A 767 24.41 -11.84 14.80
C VAL A 767 25.60 -11.65 13.85
N GLN A 768 26.81 -12.05 14.26
CA GLN A 768 27.98 -12.09 13.38
C GLN A 768 28.25 -13.54 12.95
N MET A 769 28.73 -13.69 11.71
CA MET A 769 29.13 -14.98 11.18
C MET A 769 30.29 -15.59 11.98
N PRO A 770 30.17 -16.83 12.48
CA PRO A 770 31.26 -17.50 13.18
C PRO A 770 32.51 -17.66 12.31
N PRO A 771 33.74 -17.58 12.87
CA PRO A 771 34.97 -17.61 12.09
C PRO A 771 35.11 -18.85 11.18
N ALA A 772 34.77 -20.03 11.71
CA ALA A 772 34.84 -21.28 10.94
C ALA A 772 33.97 -21.23 9.68
N ILE A 773 32.72 -20.74 9.81
CA ILE A 773 31.81 -20.66 8.67
C ILE A 773 32.20 -19.51 7.74
N PHE A 774 32.75 -18.41 8.29
CA PHE A 774 33.24 -17.31 7.49
C PHE A 774 34.37 -17.76 6.56
N GLU A 775 35.35 -18.51 7.05
CA GLU A 775 36.45 -19.01 6.20
C GLU A 775 35.97 -19.94 5.09
N GLU A 776 34.96 -20.77 5.36
CA GLU A 776 34.32 -21.61 4.36
C GLU A 776 33.65 -20.82 3.23
N ARG A 777 33.09 -19.65 3.55
CA ARG A 777 32.33 -18.79 2.61
C ARG A 777 33.07 -17.52 2.18
N ALA A 778 34.32 -17.33 2.61
CA ALA A 778 35.06 -16.09 2.43
C ALA A 778 35.17 -15.70 0.95
N ILE A 779 35.30 -16.68 0.06
CA ILE A 779 35.40 -16.51 -1.39
C ILE A 779 34.20 -15.77 -2.00
N THR A 780 33.04 -15.81 -1.36
CA THR A 780 31.82 -15.14 -1.85
C THR A 780 31.80 -13.62 -1.57
N PHE A 781 32.71 -13.14 -0.72
CA PHE A 781 32.84 -11.73 -0.36
C PHE A 781 33.95 -11.03 -1.15
N PRO A 782 33.86 -9.71 -1.40
CA PRO A 782 34.97 -8.96 -1.99
C PRO A 782 36.24 -9.06 -1.15
N GLY A 783 37.42 -9.10 -1.79
CA GLY A 783 38.71 -9.24 -1.09
C GLY A 783 38.96 -8.19 -0.01
N SER A 784 38.46 -6.95 -0.21
CA SER A 784 38.52 -5.89 0.79
C SER A 784 37.69 -6.20 2.05
N VAL A 785 36.51 -6.82 1.89
CA VAL A 785 35.65 -7.25 2.99
C VAL A 785 36.25 -8.47 3.69
N GLN A 786 36.86 -9.39 2.94
CA GLN A 786 37.58 -10.54 3.51
C GLN A 786 38.72 -10.08 4.42
N ALA A 787 39.60 -9.21 3.92
CA ALA A 787 40.73 -8.68 4.68
C ALA A 787 40.27 -7.90 5.92
N ALA A 788 39.26 -7.03 5.77
CA ALA A 788 38.72 -6.26 6.89
C ALA A 788 38.07 -7.16 7.96
N THR A 789 37.35 -8.20 7.56
CA THR A 789 36.69 -9.12 8.49
C THR A 789 37.72 -9.95 9.27
N ARG A 790 38.74 -10.51 8.59
CA ARG A 790 39.83 -11.27 9.24
C ARG A 790 40.64 -10.41 10.21
N ALA A 791 40.84 -9.13 9.89
CA ALA A 791 41.52 -8.17 10.76
C ALA A 791 40.65 -7.67 11.93
N SER A 792 39.35 -7.97 11.95
CA SER A 792 38.42 -7.42 12.93
C SER A 792 38.52 -8.07 14.31
N VAL A 793 38.33 -7.27 15.36
CA VAL A 793 38.50 -7.72 16.75
C VAL A 793 37.52 -8.85 17.12
N ILE A 794 36.25 -8.75 16.70
CA ILE A 794 35.24 -9.77 17.04
C ILE A 794 35.48 -11.07 16.28
N HIS A 795 36.04 -11.02 15.07
CA HIS A 795 36.38 -12.25 14.34
C HIS A 795 37.42 -13.09 15.11
N GLY A 796 38.42 -12.45 15.70
CA GLY A 796 39.39 -13.13 16.58
C GLY A 796 38.84 -13.45 17.99
N ASN A 797 37.78 -12.78 18.45
CA ASN A 797 37.25 -12.88 19.81
C ASN A 797 35.71 -12.95 19.85
N PRO A 798 35.08 -14.04 19.37
CA PRO A 798 33.62 -14.13 19.27
C PRO A 798 32.90 -14.03 20.62
N GLY A 799 33.59 -14.31 21.74
CA GLY A 799 33.07 -14.19 23.10
C GLY A 799 32.61 -12.76 23.48
N LEU A 800 33.11 -11.72 22.81
CA LEU A 800 32.71 -10.33 23.04
C LEU A 800 31.21 -10.10 22.76
N LEU A 801 30.62 -10.83 21.81
CA LEU A 801 29.18 -10.77 21.55
C LEU A 801 28.34 -11.42 22.66
N GLY A 802 28.92 -12.41 23.36
CA GLY A 802 28.35 -12.97 24.59
C GLY A 802 28.31 -11.94 25.72
N ALA A 803 29.40 -11.18 25.90
CA ALA A 803 29.44 -10.08 26.87
C ALA A 803 28.41 -8.99 26.55
N LEU A 804 28.24 -8.63 25.27
CA LEU A 804 27.19 -7.70 24.83
C LEU A 804 25.78 -8.23 25.10
N THR A 805 25.57 -9.55 24.97
CA THR A 805 24.29 -10.17 25.30
C THR A 805 24.00 -10.03 26.80
N LEU A 806 24.98 -10.29 27.65
CA LEU A 806 24.84 -10.13 29.11
C LEU A 806 24.55 -8.67 29.50
N THR A 807 25.29 -7.70 28.97
CA THR A 807 25.05 -6.28 29.24
C THR A 807 23.67 -5.84 28.75
N THR A 808 23.21 -6.36 27.61
CA THR A 808 21.85 -6.11 27.10
C THR A 808 20.79 -6.56 28.11
N TRP A 809 20.91 -7.78 28.65
CA TRP A 809 19.99 -8.29 29.68
C TRP A 809 20.00 -7.42 30.94
N ILE A 810 21.19 -7.03 31.42
CA ILE A 810 21.32 -6.16 32.60
C ILE A 810 20.62 -4.81 32.36
N VAL A 811 20.85 -4.20 31.20
CA VAL A 811 20.24 -2.91 30.83
C VAL A 811 18.72 -3.04 30.66
N VAL A 812 18.23 -4.11 30.05
CA VAL A 812 16.79 -4.40 29.90
C VAL A 812 16.13 -4.58 31.27
N LEU A 813 16.71 -5.37 32.17
CA LEU A 813 16.18 -5.59 33.51
C LEU A 813 16.17 -4.29 34.33
N ALA A 814 17.27 -3.52 34.30
CA ALA A 814 17.34 -2.22 34.95
C ALA A 814 16.27 -1.26 34.39
N ALA A 815 16.13 -1.19 33.06
CA ALA A 815 15.12 -0.37 32.39
C ALA A 815 13.70 -0.73 32.83
N LEU A 816 13.35 -2.03 32.90
CA LEU A 816 12.04 -2.48 33.37
C LEU A 816 11.78 -2.10 34.83
N ILE A 817 12.77 -2.24 35.72
CA ILE A 817 12.65 -1.85 37.13
C ILE A 817 12.39 -0.34 37.28
N PHE A 818 13.24 0.50 36.65
CA PHE A 818 13.10 1.95 36.76
C PHE A 818 11.87 2.49 36.03
N GLY A 819 11.57 1.96 34.85
CA GLY A 819 10.39 2.31 34.07
C GLY A 819 9.09 1.87 34.75
N GLY A 820 9.06 0.70 35.40
CA GLY A 820 7.93 0.24 36.20
C GLY A 820 7.67 1.14 37.41
N ARG A 821 8.72 1.57 38.12
CA ARG A 821 8.61 2.58 39.19
C ARG A 821 8.06 3.90 38.67
N ALA A 822 8.55 4.37 37.51
CA ALA A 822 8.07 5.59 36.88
C ALA A 822 6.59 5.50 36.45
N ALA A 823 6.19 4.38 35.84
CA ALA A 823 4.81 4.12 35.45
C ALA A 823 3.87 4.10 36.66
N ARG A 824 4.27 3.42 37.75
CA ARG A 824 3.53 3.43 39.02
C ARG A 824 3.37 4.85 39.56
N GLN A 825 4.42 5.65 39.54
CA GLN A 825 4.35 7.04 40.01
C GLN A 825 3.41 7.90 39.16
N LEU A 826 3.48 7.80 37.82
CA LEU A 826 2.55 8.50 36.91
C LEU A 826 1.09 8.07 37.13
N TYR A 827 0.85 6.79 37.41
CA TYR A 827 -0.48 6.27 37.74
C TYR A 827 -1.01 6.86 39.05
N LEU A 828 -0.19 6.86 40.11
CA LEU A 828 -0.56 7.45 41.41
C LEU A 828 -0.79 8.96 41.30
N ASP A 829 0.01 9.67 40.51
CA ASP A 829 -0.18 11.11 40.25
C ASP A 829 -1.47 11.37 39.48
N ALA A 830 -1.83 10.52 38.51
CA ALA A 830 -3.08 10.63 37.78
C ALA A 830 -4.29 10.36 38.68
N GLN A 831 -4.19 9.39 39.60
CA GLN A 831 -5.23 9.08 40.58
C GLN A 831 -5.45 10.24 41.56
N ARG A 832 -4.37 10.76 42.17
CA ARG A 832 -4.43 11.95 43.05
C ARG A 832 -5.09 13.15 42.39
N ARG A 833 -4.82 13.38 41.09
CA ARG A 833 -5.47 14.45 40.33
C ARG A 833 -6.96 14.20 40.08
N ARG A 834 -7.38 12.95 39.88
CA ARG A 834 -8.80 12.60 39.74
C ARG A 834 -9.55 12.83 41.04
N ASP A 835 -8.96 12.43 42.16
CA ASP A 835 -9.57 12.55 43.48
C ASP A 835 -9.63 14.01 43.98
N ALA A 836 -8.74 14.88 43.48
CA ALA A 836 -8.76 16.33 43.76
C ALA A 836 -9.77 17.14 42.93
N LEU A 837 -10.31 16.60 41.82
CA LEU A 837 -11.25 17.31 40.93
C LEU A 837 -12.60 17.72 41.57
N PRO A 838 -13.23 16.91 42.45
CA PRO A 838 -14.47 17.29 43.14
C PRO A 838 -14.27 18.47 44.09
N VAL A 839 -13.19 18.45 44.88
CA VAL A 839 -12.83 19.50 45.85
C VAL A 839 -12.43 20.79 45.12
N GLY A 840 -11.68 20.68 44.02
CA GLY A 840 -11.29 21.83 43.19
C GLY A 840 -12.45 22.48 42.44
N ARG A 841 -13.49 21.71 42.05
CA ARG A 841 -14.74 22.29 41.52
C ARG A 841 -15.52 23.01 42.61
N ALA A 842 -15.66 22.42 43.80
CA ALA A 842 -16.36 23.07 44.92
C ALA A 842 -15.69 24.40 45.31
N LEU A 843 -14.36 24.42 45.44
CA LEU A 843 -13.59 25.61 45.77
C LEU A 843 -13.58 26.67 44.64
N SER A 844 -13.54 26.27 43.36
CA SER A 844 -13.60 27.24 42.25
C SER A 844 -15.00 27.84 42.08
N THR A 845 -16.04 27.07 42.40
CA THR A 845 -17.43 27.58 42.43
C THR A 845 -17.56 28.60 43.56
N ALA A 846 -17.09 28.28 44.77
CA ALA A 846 -17.08 29.21 45.91
C ALA A 846 -16.23 30.47 45.65
N ALA A 847 -15.04 30.33 45.07
CA ALA A 847 -14.17 31.46 44.73
C ALA A 847 -14.75 32.35 43.62
N ASN A 848 -15.43 31.78 42.62
CA ASN A 848 -16.13 32.56 41.59
C ASN A 848 -17.37 33.27 42.17
N THR A 849 -18.06 32.68 43.16
CA THR A 849 -19.13 33.36 43.90
C THR A 849 -18.60 34.53 44.71
N ILE A 850 -17.46 34.36 45.40
CA ILE A 850 -16.80 35.44 46.16
C ILE A 850 -16.25 36.52 45.23
N ALA A 851 -15.65 36.16 44.09
CA ALA A 851 -15.16 37.11 43.09
C ALA A 851 -16.31 37.87 42.40
N GLY A 852 -17.46 37.22 42.18
CA GLY A 852 -18.68 37.87 41.69
C GLY A 852 -19.27 38.86 42.70
N LEU A 853 -19.20 38.55 43.99
CA LEU A 853 -19.59 39.47 45.08
C LEU A 853 -18.62 40.67 45.19
N ASN A 854 -17.31 40.45 45.02
CA ASN A 854 -16.33 41.54 45.01
C ASN A 854 -16.41 42.42 43.75
N GLN A 855 -16.71 41.86 42.57
CA GLN A 855 -16.96 42.65 41.36
C GLN A 855 -18.26 43.47 41.42
N ALA A 856 -19.25 43.03 42.21
CA ALA A 856 -20.44 43.83 42.49
C ALA A 856 -20.15 44.97 43.51
N ALA A 857 -19.10 44.84 44.33
CA ALA A 857 -18.72 45.83 45.33
C ALA A 857 -17.73 46.90 44.82
N GLU A 858 -16.92 46.61 43.81
CA GLU A 858 -15.94 47.56 43.26
C GLU A 858 -16.19 47.89 41.79
N GLY A 859 -17.11 48.82 41.57
CA GLY A 859 -17.28 49.50 40.28
C GLY A 859 -16.13 50.46 40.00
N ARG A 860 -14.98 49.95 39.52
CA ARG A 860 -13.95 50.77 38.85
C ARG A 860 -13.11 49.94 37.88
N ILE A 861 -13.46 50.03 36.60
CA ILE A 861 -12.71 49.44 35.49
C ILE A 861 -11.45 50.27 35.26
N VAL A 862 -10.31 49.80 35.76
CA VAL A 862 -9.00 50.21 35.26
C VAL A 862 -8.60 49.23 34.15
N ARG A 863 -8.58 49.71 32.89
CA ARG A 863 -7.94 49.00 31.78
C ARG A 863 -6.42 49.15 31.94
N THR A 864 -5.75 48.12 32.48
CA THR A 864 -4.30 47.98 32.31
C THR A 864 -4.01 47.17 31.06
N HIS A 865 -3.48 47.85 30.04
CA HIS A 865 -2.73 47.20 28.97
C HIS A 865 -1.39 46.72 29.53
N GLY A 866 -1.02 45.47 29.23
CA GLY A 866 0.33 44.95 29.47
C GLY A 866 0.50 44.20 30.79
N THR A 867 0.20 42.90 30.78
CA THR A 867 0.88 41.79 31.49
C THR A 867 -0.05 40.56 31.37
N GLU A 868 0.38 39.47 30.73
CA GLU A 868 -0.31 38.18 30.89
C GLU A 868 -0.33 37.90 32.41
N SER A 869 -1.52 37.83 33.04
CA SER A 869 -1.59 37.59 34.48
C SER A 869 -0.83 36.30 34.84
N ARG A 870 -0.18 36.26 36.01
CA ARG A 870 0.54 35.06 36.50
C ARG A 870 -0.30 33.79 36.40
N ALA A 871 -1.63 33.91 36.52
CA ALA A 871 -2.58 32.81 36.33
C ALA A 871 -2.70 32.32 34.88
N ALA A 872 -2.66 33.20 33.88
CA ALA A 872 -2.64 32.84 32.46
C ALA A 872 -1.33 32.11 32.09
N GLN A 873 -0.20 32.61 32.58
CA GLN A 873 1.12 31.98 32.41
C GLN A 873 1.13 30.57 33.02
N ALA A 874 0.63 30.41 34.26
CA ALA A 874 0.54 29.12 34.94
C ALA A 874 -0.36 28.10 34.18
N ARG A 875 -1.50 28.55 33.63
CA ARG A 875 -2.39 27.70 32.81
C ARG A 875 -1.70 27.24 31.52
N LYS A 876 -0.97 28.13 30.86
CA LYS A 876 -0.20 27.81 29.63
C LYS A 876 0.88 26.78 29.91
N VAL A 877 1.61 26.91 31.01
CA VAL A 877 2.62 25.96 31.46
C VAL A 877 2.02 24.57 31.73
N GLU A 878 0.91 24.51 32.47
CA GLU A 878 0.24 23.23 32.76
C GLU A 878 -0.35 22.57 31.49
N MET A 879 -0.87 23.37 30.55
CA MET A 879 -1.35 22.87 29.26
C MET A 879 -0.22 22.23 28.45
N LEU A 880 0.94 22.89 28.36
CA LEU A 880 2.12 22.35 27.67
C LEU A 880 2.64 21.08 28.36
N ARG A 881 2.67 21.06 29.69
CA ARG A 881 3.05 19.88 30.48
C ARG A 881 2.15 18.68 30.18
N ARG A 882 0.83 18.89 30.09
CA ARG A 882 -0.13 17.83 29.73
C ARG A 882 0.03 17.35 28.30
N ALA A 883 0.30 18.26 27.37
CA ALA A 883 0.56 17.90 25.98
C ALA A 883 1.77 16.97 25.86
N HIS A 884 2.91 17.32 26.47
CA HIS A 884 4.11 16.48 26.48
C HIS A 884 3.91 15.16 27.22
N LEU A 885 3.13 15.13 28.31
CA LEU A 885 2.77 13.88 28.99
C LEU A 885 2.01 12.93 28.06
N HIS A 886 0.98 13.42 27.37
CA HIS A 886 0.21 12.61 26.43
C HIS A 886 1.02 12.15 25.22
N GLN A 887 1.88 13.03 24.68
CA GLN A 887 2.78 12.69 23.58
C GLN A 887 3.80 11.63 24.00
N GLY A 888 4.47 11.83 25.14
CA GLY A 888 5.45 10.88 25.67
C GLY A 888 4.84 9.51 25.98
N LEU A 889 3.66 9.45 26.60
CA LEU A 889 2.96 8.18 26.84
C LEU A 889 2.58 7.47 25.53
N LEU A 890 2.17 8.22 24.51
CA LEU A 890 1.87 7.65 23.20
C LEU A 890 3.13 7.12 22.51
N ILE A 891 4.25 7.82 22.61
CA ILE A 891 5.56 7.33 22.12
C ILE A 891 5.89 6.00 22.79
N VAL A 892 5.86 5.94 24.13
CA VAL A 892 6.15 4.72 24.89
C VAL A 892 5.24 3.57 24.46
N ALA A 893 3.95 3.82 24.31
CA ALA A 893 2.99 2.82 23.87
C ALA A 893 3.31 2.28 22.46
N VAL A 894 3.67 3.14 21.52
CA VAL A 894 4.06 2.73 20.16
C VAL A 894 5.36 1.94 20.17
N LEU A 895 6.36 2.35 20.95
CA LEU A 895 7.63 1.61 21.06
C LEU A 895 7.40 0.19 21.61
N LEU A 896 6.63 0.06 22.69
CA LEU A 896 6.31 -1.24 23.28
C LEU A 896 5.48 -2.11 22.33
N ALA A 897 4.48 -1.52 21.66
CA ALA A 897 3.68 -2.22 20.66
C ALA A 897 4.56 -2.72 19.49
N GLY A 898 5.52 -1.91 19.03
CA GLY A 898 6.46 -2.30 17.98
C GLY A 898 7.35 -3.48 18.38
N ILE A 899 7.85 -3.50 19.63
CA ILE A 899 8.66 -4.60 20.18
C ILE A 899 7.84 -5.91 20.22
N VAL A 900 6.59 -5.84 20.68
CA VAL A 900 5.69 -7.00 20.74
C VAL A 900 5.30 -7.49 19.34
N LEU A 901 4.92 -6.56 18.44
CA LEU A 901 4.54 -6.91 17.07
C LEU A 901 5.71 -7.51 16.28
N ASN A 902 6.94 -7.03 16.49
CA ASN A 902 8.13 -7.65 15.89
C ASN A 902 8.29 -9.11 16.36
N ALA A 903 8.10 -9.38 17.65
CA ALA A 903 8.16 -10.74 18.18
C ALA A 903 7.06 -11.64 17.61
N VAL A 904 5.84 -11.14 17.46
CA VAL A 904 4.71 -11.87 16.85
C VAL A 904 5.00 -12.17 15.37
N ILE A 905 5.38 -11.17 14.59
CA ILE A 905 5.62 -11.34 13.15
C ILE A 905 6.77 -12.33 12.92
N CYS A 906 7.89 -12.16 13.62
CA CYS A 906 9.05 -13.03 13.45
C CYS A 906 8.82 -14.43 14.03
N GLY A 907 8.19 -14.55 15.20
CA GLY A 907 7.90 -15.84 15.81
C GLY A 907 6.95 -16.69 14.97
N VAL A 908 5.90 -16.07 14.40
CA VAL A 908 4.91 -16.79 13.58
C VAL A 908 5.44 -17.13 12.19
N LEU A 909 6.18 -16.22 11.54
CA LEU A 909 6.56 -16.39 10.14
C LEU A 909 7.97 -16.93 9.91
N ALA A 910 8.85 -16.87 10.92
CA ALA A 910 10.28 -17.14 10.76
C ALA A 910 10.89 -18.06 11.83
N SER A 911 10.06 -18.66 12.69
CA SER A 911 10.46 -19.34 13.95
C SER A 911 11.25 -18.42 14.91
N PRO A 912 11.29 -18.72 16.22
CA PRO A 912 12.07 -17.93 17.17
C PRO A 912 13.59 -17.99 16.88
N TYR A 913 14.21 -16.83 16.70
CA TYR A 913 15.65 -16.70 16.45
C TYR A 913 16.23 -15.44 17.11
N ASP A 914 17.42 -15.56 17.69
CA ASP A 914 18.02 -14.54 18.58
C ASP A 914 18.16 -13.15 17.92
N ARG A 915 18.55 -13.13 16.65
CA ARG A 915 18.75 -11.90 15.86
C ARG A 915 17.46 -11.07 15.72
N PHE A 916 16.29 -11.71 15.60
CA PHE A 916 15.05 -11.03 15.23
C PHE A 916 14.54 -10.07 16.29
N GLN A 917 14.69 -10.41 17.57
CA GLN A 917 14.31 -9.51 18.66
C GLN A 917 15.48 -8.62 19.11
N ALA A 918 16.73 -9.08 18.97
CA ALA A 918 17.92 -8.27 19.26
C ALA A 918 17.97 -6.96 18.44
N ARG A 919 17.46 -6.95 17.20
CA ARG A 919 17.42 -5.76 16.34
C ARG A 919 16.48 -4.63 16.83
N VAL A 920 15.54 -4.93 17.74
CA VAL A 920 14.57 -3.95 18.28
C VAL A 920 14.63 -3.80 19.80
N ILE A 921 15.23 -4.74 20.55
CA ILE A 921 15.17 -4.75 22.03
C ILE A 921 15.78 -3.50 22.69
N TRP A 922 16.75 -2.85 22.03
CA TRP A 922 17.35 -1.60 22.47
C TRP A 922 16.34 -0.42 22.57
N LEU A 923 15.17 -0.54 21.95
CA LEU A 923 14.07 0.41 22.11
C LEU A 923 13.41 0.34 23.50
N LEU A 924 13.52 -0.78 24.21
CA LEU A 924 12.92 -0.94 25.53
C LEU A 924 13.58 0.02 26.56
N PRO A 925 14.92 0.09 26.69
CA PRO A 925 15.58 1.14 27.47
C PRO A 925 15.17 2.56 27.06
N VAL A 926 15.02 2.84 25.76
CA VAL A 926 14.55 4.15 25.26
C VAL A 926 13.14 4.46 25.78
N ALA A 927 12.22 3.50 25.70
CA ALA A 927 10.85 3.65 26.18
C ALA A 927 10.79 3.86 27.70
N MET A 928 11.58 3.11 28.47
CA MET A 928 11.61 3.24 29.93
C MET A 928 12.27 4.55 30.38
N LEU A 929 13.33 5.01 29.70
CA LEU A 929 13.91 6.33 29.95
C LEU A 929 12.95 7.46 29.62
N ALA A 930 12.12 7.31 28.58
CA ALA A 930 11.05 8.25 28.28
C ALA A 930 10.01 8.31 29.42
N LEU A 931 9.62 7.17 30.01
CA LEU A 931 8.73 7.16 31.19
C LEU A 931 9.36 7.87 32.39
N VAL A 932 10.62 7.58 32.72
CA VAL A 932 11.35 8.25 33.80
C VAL A 932 11.43 9.76 33.54
N ALA A 933 11.60 10.15 32.28
CA ALA A 933 11.62 11.56 31.88
C ALA A 933 10.29 12.28 32.10
N LEU A 934 9.17 11.58 31.99
CA LEU A 934 7.82 12.14 32.19
C LEU A 934 7.48 12.36 33.67
N VAL A 935 8.05 11.56 34.57
CA VAL A 935 7.87 11.71 36.03
C VAL A 935 8.47 13.03 36.52
N HIS A 936 9.66 13.37 36.04
CA HIS A 936 10.38 14.59 36.43
C HIS A 936 10.26 15.64 35.32
N PRO A 937 9.19 16.45 35.27
CA PRO A 937 9.08 17.50 34.25
C PRO A 937 10.26 18.47 34.35
N PRO A 938 10.68 19.10 33.23
CA PRO A 938 11.73 20.11 33.27
C PRO A 938 11.37 21.23 34.26
N LYS A 939 12.35 21.70 35.04
CA LYS A 939 12.24 22.97 35.75
C LYS A 939 12.07 24.05 34.68
N MET A 940 10.85 24.56 34.52
CA MET A 940 10.63 25.75 33.70
C MET A 940 11.42 26.89 34.32
N PRO A 941 12.02 27.80 33.52
CA PRO A 941 12.67 28.99 34.08
C PRO A 941 11.65 29.65 35.01
N ASN A 942 12.04 29.78 36.28
CA ASN A 942 11.28 30.56 37.24
C ASN A 942 11.06 31.94 36.61
N ALA A 943 9.83 32.45 36.67
CA ALA A 943 9.69 33.88 36.85
C ALA A 943 10.30 34.12 38.23
N ASP A 944 11.56 34.58 38.28
CA ASP A 944 12.17 34.94 39.55
C ASP A 944 11.29 36.01 40.23
N PRO A 945 11.02 35.89 41.54
CA PRO A 945 10.25 36.89 42.28
C PRO A 945 11.02 38.18 42.61
N GLU A 946 12.27 38.36 42.18
CA GLU A 946 13.16 39.40 42.75
C GLU A 946 13.68 40.46 41.79
N ASP A 947 13.06 40.68 40.62
CA ASP A 947 13.48 41.76 39.71
C ASP A 947 12.28 42.51 39.11
N ASN A 948 11.48 43.15 39.98
CA ASN A 948 10.58 44.28 39.67
C ASN A 948 10.04 44.92 40.95
#